data_AF-A0A285VJP4-F1
#
_entry.id   AF-A0A285VJP4-F1
#
_cell.length_a   1.000
_cell.length_b   1.000
_cell.length_c   1.000
_cell.angle_alpha   90.00
_cell.angle_beta   90.00
_cell.angle_gamma   90.00
#
_symmetry.space_group_name_H-M   'P 1'
#
loop_
_entity.id
_entity.type
_entity.pdbx_description
1 polymer ?
#
loop_
_entity_poly.entity_id
_entity_poly.type
_entity_poly.pdbx_seq_one_letter_code
_entity_poly.pdbx_strand_id
1 'polypeptide(L)'
;MSAAQATASRLSLVLALVVSSWVGLAAPVQAAAVAEVVVNNASGSAALNTDPSSWGEVDDIGVVPGGVLYLPASATVESLTGWVRLDDGTAEAFGPDDYTLRATSAVGDWSLTLDRPDVPAPITVRESAEVPAMFIRTGSGLAAIEADKDFEDTGASMALVDDEAAAVYADSLSEMKGRGNTTWKYPKKPYQIKLDTTTELVPEAGAHKTWILLANYLDGSLLRNQVAYNLEGTALRRAGAVDHAIKGRMLDLFIDGGFRGSYFLTEKVQVGATRLAIEDLQKANEAANPDLGSYAPVTVTSLTGAPGLREARYVPFPSTPPGYQSSGYLLEMDFLARAREERAYVVTRHGTPWVLKGPEDANAPEVAFVGNRLQRIEDAIFSPTGRGSDGVHYSELLDLPSWASYYVIQELLANDDAYKSSTFVHMDDGGRLRAGPLWDGDRTLGSLISTPPAGRVHVADPARLKPRWINQLLTHETFRTAVRTAYAGVVGPEMDALLAPDGHLARYAAEVDRSAALNKLRWEANGAVITYPTPAQDVEYLRSFVTRRDTALGTVWGGNFVAGALPPDGYYTIGNGALNLDVNKASLVKGANLQVWSPNRGGAQTFRLQRGADGLYSLRNVNSTLAMDVAGGVAANRTNVWQHTVNNTAAQKWRVVTYDGRNYTFASSLGITAVLDTTGPEVGYVLDVHAAGTVSGTNVQIYRSNGNANQRFTLNPVTLPAPPADGRTYTVASAKNTGKRLDVFGASPDLRANVQIWRANTSAAQRFTVNTLGNGAVELFTGTAAGRVVEVAGGGTTSGTNVWQNRANGTVAQQWTVRPTGDLNGSVYVVARGSGLHLDVQGGSTADGTNVWVYRPNGTAAQKFFFSRVP
;
A
#
# COMPACT_ATOMS: atom_id res chain seq x y z
N MET A 1 -23.92 37.17 77.11
CA MET A 1 -22.86 36.35 77.73
C MET A 1 -22.05 35.75 76.59
N SER A 2 -20.81 36.07 76.23
CA SER A 2 -19.79 37.13 76.48
C SER A 2 -18.80 36.96 75.29
N ALA A 3 -18.72 37.80 74.26
CA ALA A 3 -18.15 39.16 74.13
C ALA A 3 -16.60 39.27 74.26
N ALA A 4 -15.98 39.82 73.20
CA ALA A 4 -14.58 40.28 72.98
C ALA A 4 -13.55 39.20 72.55
N GLN A 5 -12.77 39.33 71.45
CA GLN A 5 -12.17 40.52 70.83
C GLN A 5 -12.16 40.44 69.29
N ALA A 6 -12.62 41.51 68.67
CA ALA A 6 -12.34 41.92 67.29
C ALA A 6 -11.77 43.36 67.36
N THR A 7 -11.11 43.78 66.28
CA THR A 7 -10.70 45.16 65.91
C THR A 7 -9.54 45.81 66.67
N ALA A 8 -8.43 46.01 65.94
CA ALA A 8 -7.55 47.17 66.12
C ALA A 8 -7.31 47.82 64.74
N SER A 9 -8.09 48.87 64.52
CA SER A 9 -8.08 49.84 63.45
C SER A 9 -6.84 50.74 63.46
N ARG A 10 -6.39 51.20 62.27
CA ARG A 10 -5.89 52.57 62.08
C ARG A 10 -6.33 53.14 60.73
N LEU A 11 -7.36 53.98 60.79
CA LEU A 11 -7.72 54.99 59.80
C LEU A 11 -7.62 56.36 60.49
N SER A 12 -6.97 57.35 59.89
CA SER A 12 -7.06 58.78 60.19
C SER A 12 -6.32 59.52 59.08
N LEU A 13 -6.73 60.63 58.48
CA LEU A 13 -7.96 61.43 58.41
C LEU A 13 -7.65 62.47 57.30
N VAL A 14 -8.64 62.86 56.50
CA VAL A 14 -8.52 63.96 55.51
C VAL A 14 -8.65 65.32 56.21
N LEU A 15 -7.77 66.28 55.87
CA LEU A 15 -8.03 67.69 55.47
C LEU A 15 -7.01 68.72 56.05
N ALA A 16 -6.23 69.38 55.20
CA ALA A 16 -5.92 70.82 55.25
C ALA A 16 -5.17 71.29 53.99
N LEU A 17 -5.69 72.33 53.33
CA LEU A 17 -5.11 73.04 52.18
C LEU A 17 -4.07 74.08 52.64
N VAL A 18 -3.02 74.23 51.82
CA VAL A 18 -2.09 75.39 51.63
C VAL A 18 -1.22 75.81 52.81
N VAL A 19 0.07 75.44 52.76
CA VAL A 19 1.21 76.39 52.80
C VAL A 19 2.35 75.79 51.95
N SER A 20 2.73 76.52 50.91
CA SER A 20 3.90 76.30 50.07
C SER A 20 5.19 76.63 50.80
N SER A 21 6.16 75.71 50.83
CA SER A 21 7.59 76.01 50.58
C SER A 21 8.51 74.80 50.78
N TRP A 22 9.14 74.38 49.68
CA TRP A 22 10.51 73.86 49.60
C TRP A 22 10.94 72.77 50.58
N VAL A 23 10.55 71.53 50.28
CA VAL A 23 11.38 70.34 50.47
C VAL A 23 11.24 69.52 49.18
N GLY A 24 12.34 69.12 48.56
CA GLY A 24 12.33 68.35 47.32
C GLY A 24 11.55 67.05 47.49
N LEU A 25 10.31 67.04 47.00
CA LEU A 25 9.53 65.83 46.81
C LEU A 25 10.11 65.13 45.59
N ALA A 26 10.72 63.97 45.80
CA ALA A 26 11.00 63.02 44.75
C ALA A 26 9.72 62.81 43.94
N ALA A 27 9.85 62.72 42.61
CA ALA A 27 8.75 62.28 41.74
C ALA A 27 8.10 61.02 42.35
N PRO A 28 6.78 60.84 42.27
CA PRO A 28 6.17 59.59 42.72
C PRO A 28 6.89 58.45 42.01
N VAL A 29 7.53 57.57 42.80
CA VAL A 29 8.12 56.34 42.29
C VAL A 29 6.96 55.59 41.63
N GLN A 30 7.00 55.49 40.31
CA GLN A 30 6.04 54.69 39.58
C GLN A 30 6.22 53.26 40.09
N ALA A 31 5.16 52.68 40.65
CA ALA A 31 5.22 51.30 41.14
C ALA A 31 5.68 50.41 39.97
N ALA A 32 6.66 49.55 40.23
CA ALA A 32 7.20 48.62 39.25
C ALA A 32 6.05 47.76 38.68
N ALA A 33 6.02 47.61 37.36
CA ALA A 33 4.96 46.88 36.69
C ALA A 33 5.20 45.37 36.78
N VAL A 34 4.14 44.59 36.87
CA VAL A 34 4.24 43.12 36.82
C VAL A 34 4.72 42.70 35.43
N ALA A 35 5.91 42.13 35.37
CA ALA A 35 6.53 41.63 34.16
C ALA A 35 6.07 40.20 33.83
N GLU A 36 5.99 39.33 34.85
CA GLU A 36 5.72 37.91 34.67
C GLU A 36 5.19 37.29 35.98
N VAL A 37 4.29 36.31 35.87
CA VAL A 37 3.90 35.41 36.95
C VAL A 37 4.57 34.07 36.69
N VAL A 38 5.43 33.62 37.60
CA VAL A 38 6.13 32.34 37.50
C VAL A 38 5.43 31.35 38.43
N VAL A 39 4.89 30.28 37.88
CA VAL A 39 4.38 29.14 38.65
C VAL A 39 5.55 28.22 38.95
N ASN A 40 5.84 28.05 40.24
CA ASN A 40 6.88 27.14 40.72
C ASN A 40 6.33 25.70 40.72
N ASN A 41 7.16 24.72 40.34
CA ASN A 41 6.83 23.30 40.35
C ASN A 41 5.58 23.00 39.53
N ALA A 42 5.55 23.48 38.27
CA ALA A 42 4.39 23.29 37.42
C ALA A 42 4.15 21.81 37.07
N SER A 43 5.12 20.92 37.35
CA SER A 43 4.93 19.47 37.22
C SER A 43 4.15 18.84 38.38
N GLY A 44 4.08 19.48 39.54
CA GLY A 44 3.58 18.89 40.79
C GLY A 44 4.55 17.90 41.45
N SER A 45 5.73 17.65 40.87
CA SER A 45 6.68 16.68 41.39
C SER A 45 7.50 17.23 42.55
N ALA A 46 7.30 16.68 43.75
CA ALA A 46 8.12 17.04 44.92
C ALA A 46 9.63 16.75 44.74
N ALA A 47 9.99 15.88 43.80
CA ALA A 47 11.39 15.57 43.49
C ALA A 47 12.11 16.68 42.71
N LEU A 48 11.35 17.52 41.99
CA LEU A 48 11.91 18.64 41.22
C LEU A 48 11.99 19.92 42.07
N ASN A 49 11.01 20.14 42.95
CA ASN A 49 10.90 21.32 43.81
C ASN A 49 11.65 21.19 45.15
N THR A 50 12.97 21.01 45.09
CA THR A 50 13.80 20.84 46.29
C THR A 50 14.10 22.15 47.03
N ASP A 51 14.01 23.29 46.33
CA ASP A 51 14.06 24.62 46.92
C ASP A 51 12.87 25.48 46.43
N PRO A 52 11.76 25.49 47.17
CA PRO A 52 10.57 26.27 46.84
C PRO A 52 10.81 27.79 46.85
N SER A 53 11.94 28.23 47.42
CA SER A 53 12.33 29.64 47.42
C SER A 53 13.05 30.07 46.13
N SER A 54 13.44 29.10 45.30
CA SER A 54 14.13 29.33 44.05
C SER A 54 13.16 29.61 42.89
N TRP A 55 13.70 30.15 41.81
CA TRP A 55 13.00 30.32 40.54
C TRP A 55 13.99 30.03 39.41
N GLY A 56 13.51 29.35 38.37
CA GLY A 56 14.31 28.91 37.24
C GLY A 56 14.64 27.41 37.23
N GLU A 57 13.94 26.61 38.02
CA GLU A 57 13.96 25.15 37.92
C GLU A 57 13.44 24.72 36.53
N VAL A 58 13.67 23.45 36.16
CA VAL A 58 13.38 22.96 34.81
C VAL A 58 11.89 22.96 34.48
N ASP A 59 11.04 22.81 35.49
CA ASP A 59 9.58 22.77 35.40
C ASP A 59 8.89 24.04 35.92
N ASP A 60 9.63 25.14 36.13
CA ASP A 60 9.04 26.45 36.39
C ASP A 60 8.46 27.05 35.10
N ILE A 61 7.21 27.54 35.17
CA ILE A 61 6.52 28.13 34.02
C ILE A 61 6.21 29.60 34.26
N GLY A 62 6.81 30.46 33.44
CA GLY A 62 6.48 31.88 33.35
C GLY A 62 5.27 32.16 32.46
N VAL A 63 4.36 33.01 32.91
CA VAL A 63 3.20 33.50 32.16
C VAL A 63 3.01 35.00 32.38
N VAL A 64 2.78 35.74 31.30
CA VAL A 64 2.46 37.17 31.40
C VAL A 64 1.01 37.37 31.89
N PRO A 65 0.70 38.48 32.60
CA PRO A 65 -0.68 38.84 32.95
C PRO A 65 -1.65 38.74 31.76
N GLY A 66 -2.81 38.11 31.96
CA GLY A 66 -3.78 37.84 30.88
C GLY A 66 -3.39 36.72 29.89
N GLY A 67 -2.24 36.07 30.10
CA GLY A 67 -1.73 34.98 29.27
C GLY A 67 -2.42 33.63 29.52
N VAL A 68 -1.87 32.59 28.89
CA VAL A 68 -2.34 31.21 29.04
C VAL A 68 -1.25 30.38 29.74
N LEU A 69 -1.59 29.84 30.90
CA LEU A 69 -0.81 28.86 31.64
C LEU A 69 -1.28 27.46 31.23
N TYR A 70 -0.35 26.62 30.78
CA TYR A 70 -0.62 25.21 30.52
C TYR A 70 -0.05 24.39 31.67
N LEU A 71 -0.85 23.49 32.21
CA LEU A 71 -0.45 22.60 33.31
C LEU A 71 -0.60 21.13 32.87
N PRO A 72 0.34 20.26 33.25
CA PRO A 72 0.19 18.83 33.07
C PRO A 72 -0.88 18.25 34.00
N ALA A 73 -1.42 17.07 33.69
CA ALA A 73 -2.41 16.40 34.56
C ALA A 73 -1.87 16.04 35.95
N SER A 74 -0.56 15.94 36.11
CA SER A 74 0.10 15.72 37.40
C SER A 74 0.04 16.94 38.34
N ALA A 75 -0.28 18.13 37.82
CA ALA A 75 -0.37 19.35 38.61
C ALA A 75 -1.76 19.55 39.22
N THR A 76 -1.84 20.32 40.30
CA THR A 76 -3.11 20.67 40.97
C THR A 76 -3.31 22.19 40.95
N VAL A 77 -4.30 22.66 40.18
CA VAL A 77 -4.54 24.10 39.98
C VAL A 77 -4.98 24.82 41.26
N GLU A 78 -5.59 24.12 42.21
CA GLU A 78 -6.04 24.67 43.49
C GLU A 78 -4.90 24.91 44.48
N SER A 79 -3.70 24.39 44.22
CA SER A 79 -2.55 24.50 45.13
C SER A 79 -1.32 25.11 44.48
N LEU A 80 -1.50 25.99 43.50
CA LEU A 80 -0.40 26.65 42.82
C LEU A 80 0.34 27.60 43.77
N THR A 81 1.65 27.62 43.61
CA THR A 81 2.55 28.55 44.29
C THR A 81 3.52 29.12 43.29
N GLY A 82 4.14 30.25 43.61
CA GLY A 82 5.14 30.83 42.74
C GLY A 82 5.45 32.28 43.05
N TRP A 83 5.82 33.03 42.02
CA TRP A 83 6.37 34.38 42.13
C TRP A 83 5.73 35.34 41.14
N VAL A 84 5.35 36.52 41.60
CA VAL A 84 5.01 37.68 40.76
C VAL A 84 6.28 38.51 40.59
N ARG A 85 6.85 38.53 39.39
CA ARG A 85 8.07 39.26 39.06
C ARG A 85 7.75 40.64 38.53
N LEU A 86 8.43 41.64 39.05
CA LEU A 86 8.29 43.04 38.64
C LEU A 86 9.41 43.43 37.64
N ASP A 87 9.16 44.46 36.83
CA ASP A 87 10.09 44.95 35.82
C ASP A 87 11.37 45.60 36.39
N ASP A 88 11.37 45.92 37.68
CA ASP A 88 12.56 46.36 38.43
C ASP A 88 13.45 45.21 38.93
N GLY A 89 13.04 43.96 38.67
CA GLY A 89 13.78 42.75 39.03
C GLY A 89 13.44 42.18 40.40
N THR A 90 12.54 42.79 41.16
CA THR A 90 12.02 42.22 42.42
C THR A 90 10.95 41.15 42.16
N ALA A 91 10.68 40.31 43.17
CA ALA A 91 9.68 39.25 43.09
C ALA A 91 8.91 39.11 44.41
N GLU A 92 7.62 38.83 44.32
CA GLU A 92 6.74 38.60 45.46
C GLU A 92 6.11 37.20 45.36
N ALA A 93 6.21 36.41 46.42
CA ALA A 93 5.63 35.07 46.43
C ALA A 93 4.09 35.14 46.42
N PHE A 94 3.45 34.15 45.79
CA PHE A 94 2.02 33.89 45.92
C PHE A 94 1.77 32.42 46.25
N GLY A 95 0.66 32.15 46.92
CA GLY A 95 0.15 30.81 47.20
C GLY A 95 -1.35 30.68 46.97
N PRO A 96 -1.96 29.56 47.41
CA PRO A 96 -3.36 29.24 47.17
C PRO A 96 -4.38 30.26 47.71
N ASP A 97 -3.99 31.01 48.74
CA ASP A 97 -4.84 32.04 49.36
C ASP A 97 -4.76 33.40 48.64
N ASP A 98 -3.87 33.56 47.66
CA ASP A 98 -3.60 34.82 46.96
C ASP A 98 -4.25 34.90 45.56
N TYR A 99 -5.13 33.95 45.21
CA TYR A 99 -5.87 33.96 43.96
C TYR A 99 -7.24 33.31 44.05
N THR A 100 -8.10 33.68 43.10
CA THR A 100 -9.41 33.05 42.90
C THR A 100 -9.45 32.28 41.58
N LEU A 101 -10.02 31.07 41.64
CA LEU A 101 -10.26 30.23 40.48
C LEU A 101 -11.73 30.27 40.07
N ARG A 102 -11.97 30.32 38.77
CA ARG A 102 -13.30 30.12 38.19
C ARG A 102 -13.21 29.12 37.05
N ALA A 103 -13.88 27.98 37.20
CA ALA A 103 -14.04 27.04 36.10
C ALA A 103 -14.74 27.72 34.93
N THR A 104 -14.28 27.44 33.71
CA THR A 104 -14.95 27.90 32.49
C THR A 104 -15.97 26.86 32.01
N SER A 105 -16.60 27.09 30.86
CA SER A 105 -17.46 26.10 30.22
C SER A 105 -16.70 24.91 29.63
N ALA A 106 -15.38 25.01 29.46
CA ALA A 106 -14.53 23.91 29.01
C ALA A 106 -13.93 23.20 30.24
N VAL A 107 -14.10 21.88 30.31
CA VAL A 107 -13.53 21.05 31.38
C VAL A 107 -12.00 21.16 31.35
N GLY A 108 -11.39 21.39 32.52
CA GLY A 108 -9.94 21.59 32.66
C GLY A 108 -9.44 22.98 32.24
N ASP A 109 -10.34 23.91 31.89
CA ASP A 109 -10.01 25.32 31.67
C ASP A 109 -10.50 26.17 32.85
N TRP A 110 -9.60 26.96 33.42
CA TRP A 110 -9.86 27.84 34.54
C TRP A 110 -9.48 29.29 34.23
N SER A 111 -10.14 30.22 34.90
CA SER A 111 -9.74 31.61 35.00
C SER A 111 -9.15 31.84 36.39
N LEU A 112 -7.85 32.09 36.45
CA LEU A 112 -7.10 32.41 37.67
C LEU A 112 -6.94 33.93 37.77
N THR A 113 -7.47 34.51 38.83
CA THR A 113 -7.31 35.94 39.13
C THR A 113 -6.49 36.08 40.41
N LEU A 114 -5.27 36.62 40.31
CA LEU A 114 -4.50 36.98 41.49
C LEU A 114 -5.23 38.08 42.27
N ASP A 115 -5.20 38.03 43.60
CA ASP A 115 -5.82 39.00 44.50
C ASP A 115 -4.98 40.29 44.60
N ARG A 116 -4.70 40.86 43.43
CA ARG A 116 -3.77 41.97 43.21
C ARG A 116 -4.32 42.95 42.16
N PRO A 117 -4.46 44.24 42.49
CA PRO A 117 -5.05 45.23 41.57
C PRO A 117 -4.14 45.59 40.37
N ASP A 118 -2.83 45.36 40.48
CA ASP A 118 -1.81 45.57 39.45
C ASP A 118 -1.74 44.43 38.41
N VAL A 119 -2.47 43.31 38.63
CA VAL A 119 -2.67 42.22 37.67
C VAL A 119 -4.16 42.11 37.31
N PRO A 120 -4.73 43.10 36.58
CA PRO A 120 -6.17 43.16 36.38
C PRO A 120 -6.72 42.13 35.38
N ALA A 121 -5.85 41.49 34.59
CA ALA A 121 -6.24 40.51 33.59
C ALA A 121 -6.03 39.07 34.13
N PRO A 122 -7.09 38.24 34.18
CA PRO A 122 -6.99 36.88 34.67
C PRO A 122 -6.13 36.01 33.75
N ILE A 123 -5.35 35.11 34.33
CA ILE A 123 -4.60 34.07 33.62
C ILE A 123 -5.58 32.96 33.23
N THR A 124 -5.53 32.53 31.97
CA THR A 124 -6.26 31.34 31.53
C THR A 124 -5.43 30.11 31.83
N VAL A 125 -5.90 29.21 32.68
CA VAL A 125 -5.22 27.94 32.98
C VAL A 125 -5.85 26.83 32.15
N ARG A 126 -5.02 25.97 31.56
CA ARG A 126 -5.44 24.80 30.78
C ARG A 126 -4.70 23.55 31.22
N GLU A 127 -5.44 22.63 31.80
CA GLU A 127 -4.93 21.33 32.24
C GLU A 127 -4.96 20.31 31.09
N SER A 128 -3.92 19.49 30.99
CA SER A 128 -3.77 18.48 29.94
C SER A 128 -4.41 17.13 30.30
N ALA A 129 -4.22 16.10 29.46
CA ALA A 129 -4.71 14.73 29.69
C ALA A 129 -3.75 13.92 30.59
N GLU A 130 -4.10 12.66 30.88
CA GLU A 130 -3.34 11.65 31.62
C GLU A 130 -2.07 11.17 30.86
N VAL A 131 -1.33 12.10 30.23
CA VAL A 131 -0.04 11.83 29.57
C VAL A 131 1.10 12.42 30.41
N PRO A 132 2.30 11.81 30.36
CA PRO A 132 3.49 12.39 30.98
C PRO A 132 3.80 13.79 30.46
N ALA A 133 4.50 14.56 31.27
CA ALA A 133 4.99 15.88 30.92
C ALA A 133 6.51 15.90 30.86
N MET A 134 7.04 16.39 29.74
CA MET A 134 8.47 16.62 29.56
C MET A 134 8.77 18.11 29.59
N PHE A 135 9.68 18.49 30.46
CA PHE A 135 10.18 19.86 30.58
C PHE A 135 11.63 19.88 30.12
N ILE A 136 11.96 20.80 29.21
CA ILE A 136 13.32 21.02 28.75
C ILE A 136 13.67 22.49 28.93
N ARG A 137 14.80 22.77 29.55
CA ARG A 137 15.40 24.09 29.57
C ARG A 137 16.64 24.04 28.69
N THR A 138 16.63 24.79 27.59
CA THR A 138 17.71 24.77 26.60
C THR A 138 18.92 25.57 27.10
N GLY A 139 20.11 25.17 26.67
CA GLY A 139 21.36 25.88 26.99
C GLY A 139 21.51 27.15 26.15
N SER A 140 21.15 27.07 24.87
CA SER A 140 21.35 28.13 23.88
C SER A 140 20.08 28.88 23.48
N GLY A 141 18.93 28.51 24.03
CA GLY A 141 17.60 29.02 23.65
C GLY A 141 16.99 28.26 22.47
N LEU A 142 15.69 27.95 22.56
CA LEU A 142 14.98 27.22 21.51
C LEU A 142 15.10 27.84 20.10
N ALA A 143 15.15 29.17 20.00
CA ALA A 143 15.27 29.87 18.72
C ALA A 143 16.56 29.53 17.96
N ALA A 144 17.66 29.24 18.67
CA ALA A 144 18.91 28.82 18.05
C ALA A 144 18.78 27.41 17.44
N ILE A 145 18.15 26.49 18.17
CA ILE A 145 17.89 25.11 17.73
C ILE A 145 16.92 25.09 16.53
N GLU A 146 15.87 25.90 16.53
CA GLU A 146 14.89 25.92 15.43
C GLU A 146 15.41 26.66 14.18
N ALA A 147 16.48 27.47 14.29
CA ALA A 147 17.09 28.18 13.16
C ALA A 147 17.92 27.25 12.25
N ASP A 148 18.53 26.21 12.81
CA ASP A 148 19.31 25.21 12.08
C ASP A 148 19.06 23.82 12.66
N LYS A 149 18.55 22.90 11.83
CA LYS A 149 18.20 21.54 12.28
C LYS A 149 19.42 20.77 12.80
N ASP A 150 20.61 21.12 12.33
CA ASP A 150 21.86 20.44 12.64
C ASP A 150 22.61 21.12 13.81
N PHE A 151 22.06 22.20 14.36
CA PHE A 151 22.61 22.82 15.57
C PHE A 151 22.42 21.90 16.79
N GLU A 152 23.53 21.60 17.46
CA GLU A 152 23.58 20.74 18.65
C GLU A 152 23.68 21.60 19.92
N ASP A 153 22.59 21.64 20.69
CA ASP A 153 22.58 22.29 22.00
C ASP A 153 23.09 21.31 23.07
N THR A 154 24.19 21.67 23.75
CA THR A 154 24.93 20.78 24.67
C THR A 154 24.88 21.22 26.14
N GLY A 155 23.95 22.12 26.48
CA GLY A 155 23.79 22.67 27.83
C GLY A 155 22.35 22.65 28.36
N ALA A 156 21.50 21.80 27.78
CA ALA A 156 20.11 21.71 28.19
C ALA A 156 19.93 20.84 29.44
N SER A 157 18.92 21.14 30.27
CA SER A 157 18.42 20.25 31.32
C SER A 157 17.02 19.76 30.98
N MET A 158 16.64 18.60 31.51
CA MET A 158 15.37 17.95 31.19
C MET A 158 14.80 17.21 32.40
N ALA A 159 13.49 17.33 32.59
CA ALA A 159 12.71 16.45 33.44
C ALA A 159 11.58 15.77 32.66
N LEU A 160 11.30 14.51 32.98
CA LEU A 160 10.12 13.78 32.54
C LEU A 160 9.40 13.33 33.80
N VAL A 161 8.15 13.74 33.91
CA VAL A 161 7.27 13.41 35.03
C VAL A 161 6.10 12.62 34.46
N ASP A 162 5.74 11.52 35.11
CA ASP A 162 4.53 10.78 34.73
C ASP A 162 3.25 11.51 35.16
N ASP A 163 2.11 10.94 34.82
CA ASP A 163 0.78 11.46 35.14
C ASP A 163 0.45 11.43 36.64
N GLU A 164 1.26 10.73 37.46
CA GLU A 164 1.15 10.64 38.92
C GLU A 164 2.18 11.52 39.65
N ALA A 165 2.81 12.46 38.95
CA ALA A 165 3.82 13.39 39.46
C ALA A 165 5.17 12.74 39.88
N ALA A 166 5.44 11.49 39.50
CA ALA A 166 6.72 10.85 39.75
C ALA A 166 7.75 11.24 38.68
N ALA A 167 8.95 11.65 39.13
CA ALA A 167 10.05 11.96 38.22
C ALA A 167 10.66 10.67 37.63
N VAL A 168 10.47 10.46 36.34
CA VAL A 168 11.07 9.37 35.54
C VAL A 168 12.51 9.72 35.15
N TYR A 169 12.76 10.99 34.85
CA TYR A 169 14.08 11.54 34.54
C TYR A 169 14.16 12.97 35.06
N ALA A 170 15.31 13.36 35.60
CA ALA A 170 15.60 14.73 36.06
C ALA A 170 17.12 14.94 36.05
N ASP A 171 17.67 15.33 34.90
CA ASP A 171 19.11 15.50 34.72
C ASP A 171 19.43 16.36 33.48
N SER A 172 20.70 16.55 33.19
CA SER A 172 21.21 17.24 32.00
C SER A 172 21.04 16.41 30.71
N LEU A 173 21.01 17.09 29.58
CA LEU A 173 21.08 16.50 28.24
C LEU A 173 22.47 16.75 27.65
N SER A 174 23.08 15.70 27.10
CA SER A 174 24.33 15.84 26.33
C SER A 174 24.11 16.49 24.97
N GLU A 175 22.92 16.36 24.40
CA GLU A 175 22.57 16.95 23.11
C GLU A 175 21.04 17.10 22.98
N MET A 176 20.61 18.25 22.45
CA MET A 176 19.30 18.41 21.80
C MET A 176 19.50 19.02 20.42
N LYS A 177 18.85 18.45 19.40
CA LYS A 177 18.85 19.01 18.05
C LYS A 177 17.56 18.79 17.28
N GLY A 178 17.41 19.53 16.18
CA GLY A 178 16.35 19.32 15.22
C GLY A 178 16.45 17.96 14.52
N ARG A 179 15.31 17.47 13.99
CA ARG A 179 15.32 16.27 13.13
C ARG A 179 14.29 16.31 12.02
N GLY A 180 14.35 15.30 11.17
CA GLY A 180 13.39 15.09 10.10
C GLY A 180 13.66 15.92 8.86
N ASN A 181 13.08 15.49 7.74
CA ASN A 181 13.28 16.11 6.44
C ASN A 181 12.10 17.02 6.10
N THR A 182 10.99 16.43 5.67
CA THR A 182 9.76 17.17 5.36
C THR A 182 9.16 17.81 6.61
N THR A 183 9.17 17.09 7.74
CA THR A 183 8.58 17.53 9.00
C THR A 183 9.28 18.73 9.62
N TRP A 184 10.59 18.90 9.38
CA TRP A 184 11.33 20.09 9.83
C TRP A 184 10.79 21.39 9.24
N LYS A 185 10.12 21.35 8.09
CA LYS A 185 9.55 22.54 7.43
C LYS A 185 8.25 23.01 8.06
N TYR A 186 7.65 22.25 8.98
CA TYR A 186 6.42 22.62 9.64
C TYR A 186 6.64 23.59 10.82
N PRO A 187 5.62 24.33 11.25
CA PRO A 187 5.72 25.23 12.41
C PRO A 187 6.10 24.51 13.70
N LYS A 188 5.54 23.31 13.93
CA LYS A 188 5.88 22.47 15.08
C LYS A 188 7.04 21.54 14.73
N LYS A 189 8.22 21.80 15.32
CA LYS A 189 9.47 21.09 15.01
C LYS A 189 9.61 19.77 15.79
N PRO A 190 10.04 18.67 15.17
CA PRO A 190 10.44 17.46 15.87
C PRO A 190 11.91 17.50 16.31
N TYR A 191 12.25 16.78 17.37
CA TYR A 191 13.58 16.80 17.98
C TYR A 191 14.18 15.40 18.18
N GLN A 192 15.51 15.36 18.24
CA GLN A 192 16.26 14.28 18.87
C GLN A 192 16.87 14.82 20.17
N ILE A 193 16.79 14.01 21.23
CA ILE A 193 17.46 14.29 22.50
C ILE A 193 18.45 13.16 22.82
N LYS A 194 19.53 13.50 23.50
CA LYS A 194 20.53 12.57 24.01
C LYS A 194 20.75 12.82 25.49
N LEU A 195 20.41 11.83 26.30
CA LEU A 195 20.57 11.85 27.75
C LEU A 195 22.03 11.70 28.14
N ASP A 196 22.41 12.30 29.27
CA ASP A 196 23.72 12.06 29.88
C ASP A 196 23.82 10.65 30.46
N THR A 197 22.75 10.22 31.14
CA THR A 197 22.61 8.89 31.72
C THR A 197 21.70 8.01 30.85
N THR A 198 22.10 6.75 30.65
CA THR A 198 21.27 5.78 29.92
C THR A 198 20.02 5.45 30.75
N THR A 199 18.84 5.87 30.29
CA THR A 199 17.58 5.73 31.03
C THR A 199 16.48 5.24 30.11
N GLU A 200 15.55 4.44 30.64
CA GLU A 200 14.33 4.02 29.94
C GLU A 200 13.26 5.11 30.11
N LEU A 201 12.96 5.86 29.04
CA LEU A 201 11.92 6.90 29.09
C LEU A 201 10.56 6.39 28.61
N VAL A 202 10.54 5.28 27.90
CA VAL A 202 9.34 4.63 27.36
C VAL A 202 9.31 3.21 27.90
N PRO A 203 8.24 2.77 28.57
CA PRO A 203 8.12 1.40 29.05
C PRO A 203 8.33 0.38 27.92
N GLU A 204 9.06 -0.71 28.22
CA GLU A 204 9.38 -1.82 27.31
C GLU A 204 10.38 -1.50 26.20
N ALA A 205 10.82 -0.25 26.06
CA ALA A 205 11.85 0.15 25.08
C ALA A 205 13.28 -0.14 25.59
N GLY A 206 13.42 -0.33 26.90
CA GLY A 206 14.72 -0.45 27.57
C GLY A 206 15.52 0.86 27.63
N ALA A 207 16.58 0.85 28.43
CA ALA A 207 17.35 2.05 28.73
C ALA A 207 18.26 2.47 27.56
N HIS A 208 18.17 3.73 27.15
CA HIS A 208 18.97 4.27 26.05
C HIS A 208 19.29 5.76 26.24
N LYS A 209 20.33 6.27 25.58
CA LYS A 209 20.66 7.71 25.62
C LYS A 209 19.90 8.52 24.58
N THR A 210 19.80 8.01 23.35
CA THR A 210 19.12 8.71 22.25
C THR A 210 17.63 8.40 22.20
N TRP A 211 16.80 9.44 22.19
CA TRP A 211 15.34 9.38 22.08
C TRP A 211 14.83 10.39 21.06
N ILE A 212 13.65 10.12 20.51
CA ILE A 212 13.02 10.92 19.48
C ILE A 212 11.74 11.54 20.01
N LEU A 213 11.55 12.84 19.74
CA LEU A 213 10.30 13.55 19.93
C LEU A 213 9.65 13.82 18.56
N LEU A 214 8.70 12.98 18.16
CA LEU A 214 7.93 13.20 16.93
C LEU A 214 6.83 14.22 17.19
N ALA A 215 6.83 15.31 16.40
CA ALA A 215 5.89 16.41 16.54
C ALA A 215 4.44 16.05 16.20
N ASN A 216 4.22 14.99 15.40
CA ASN A 216 2.90 14.57 14.92
C ASN A 216 2.05 15.75 14.36
N TYR A 217 2.70 16.75 13.74
CA TYR A 217 2.06 18.00 13.36
C TYR A 217 0.85 17.83 12.42
N LEU A 218 0.92 16.82 11.54
CA LEU A 218 -0.15 16.51 10.58
C LEU A 218 -1.20 15.52 11.14
N ASP A 219 -1.01 15.03 12.36
CA ASP A 219 -1.89 14.04 12.97
C ASP A 219 -2.80 14.71 13.99
N GLY A 220 -4.00 15.10 13.55
CA GLY A 220 -5.02 15.67 14.45
C GLY A 220 -5.52 14.71 15.54
N SER A 221 -5.32 13.40 15.36
CA SER A 221 -5.68 12.40 16.39
C SER A 221 -4.56 12.17 17.39
N LEU A 222 -3.30 12.42 17.01
CA LEU A 222 -2.07 12.03 17.71
C LEU A 222 -1.86 10.51 17.88
N LEU A 223 -2.70 9.67 17.28
CA LEU A 223 -2.68 8.21 17.50
C LEU A 223 -1.94 7.41 16.43
N ARG A 224 -1.65 7.97 15.26
CA ARG A 224 -1.33 7.16 14.07
C ARG A 224 -0.01 6.39 14.19
N ASN A 225 1.04 7.06 14.69
CA ASN A 225 2.31 6.40 14.97
C ASN A 225 2.15 5.31 16.03
N GLN A 226 1.49 5.62 17.15
CA GLN A 226 1.24 4.66 18.23
C GLN A 226 0.49 3.43 17.74
N VAL A 227 -0.59 3.62 16.97
CA VAL A 227 -1.37 2.53 16.39
C VAL A 227 -0.52 1.70 15.43
N ALA A 228 0.25 2.33 14.54
CA ALA A 228 1.06 1.62 13.55
C ALA A 228 2.14 0.75 14.21
N TYR A 229 2.87 1.31 15.18
CA TYR A 229 3.95 0.60 15.86
C TYR A 229 3.44 -0.50 16.79
N ASN A 230 2.38 -0.23 17.55
CA ASN A 230 1.80 -1.24 18.45
C ASN A 230 1.17 -2.40 17.68
N LEU A 231 0.54 -2.13 16.53
CA LEU A 231 0.00 -3.18 15.66
C LEU A 231 1.11 -4.08 15.09
N GLU A 232 2.26 -3.52 14.70
CA GLU A 232 3.42 -4.34 14.31
C GLU A 232 3.89 -5.21 15.48
N GLY A 233 4.05 -4.61 16.67
CA GLY A 233 4.52 -5.34 17.85
C GLY A 233 3.58 -6.48 18.26
N THR A 234 2.27 -6.25 18.32
CA THR A 234 1.32 -7.32 18.66
C THR A 234 1.24 -8.39 17.58
N ALA A 235 1.34 -8.02 16.29
CA ALA A 235 1.40 -8.98 15.20
C ALA A 235 2.67 -9.85 15.26
N LEU A 236 3.84 -9.27 15.55
CA LEU A 236 5.09 -10.01 15.74
C LEU A 236 4.96 -11.01 16.89
N ARG A 237 4.46 -10.56 18.06
CA ARG A 237 4.25 -11.42 19.23
C ARG A 237 3.27 -12.56 18.93
N ARG A 238 2.15 -12.28 18.24
CA ARG A 238 1.20 -13.32 17.81
C ARG A 238 1.82 -14.33 16.86
N ALA A 239 2.71 -13.87 15.97
CA ALA A 239 3.45 -14.74 15.06
C ALA A 239 4.56 -15.57 15.76
N GLY A 240 4.82 -15.33 17.05
CA GLY A 240 5.95 -15.93 17.76
C GLY A 240 7.31 -15.40 17.29
N ALA A 241 7.33 -14.23 16.65
CA ALA A 241 8.54 -13.55 16.23
C ALA A 241 9.10 -12.66 17.35
N VAL A 242 10.38 -12.31 17.24
CA VAL A 242 10.99 -11.29 18.09
C VAL A 242 10.30 -9.96 17.81
N ASP A 243 9.87 -9.27 18.88
CA ASP A 243 9.24 -7.97 18.77
C ASP A 243 10.30 -6.89 18.61
N HIS A 244 10.58 -6.55 17.35
CA HIS A 244 11.46 -5.44 16.97
C HIS A 244 10.68 -4.15 16.67
N ALA A 245 9.36 -4.11 16.92
CA ALA A 245 8.55 -2.94 16.60
C ALA A 245 8.95 -1.75 17.49
N ILE A 246 8.84 -0.55 16.93
CA ILE A 246 9.19 0.68 17.64
C ILE A 246 8.31 0.87 18.87
N LYS A 247 8.93 1.22 19.99
CA LYS A 247 8.24 1.55 21.23
C LYS A 247 8.11 3.06 21.37
N GLY A 248 6.97 3.52 21.89
CA GLY A 248 6.74 4.94 22.13
C GLY A 248 5.46 5.22 22.89
N ARG A 249 5.34 6.44 23.41
CA ARG A 249 4.15 6.96 24.11
C ARG A 249 3.96 8.44 23.84
N MET A 250 2.73 8.92 23.99
CA MET A 250 2.45 10.35 23.93
C MET A 250 2.90 11.04 25.22
N LEU A 251 3.32 12.30 25.10
CA LEU A 251 3.61 13.20 26.22
C LEU A 251 3.28 14.64 25.84
N ASP A 252 3.16 15.51 26.84
CA ASP A 252 3.10 16.96 26.65
C ASP A 252 4.47 17.58 26.87
N LEU A 253 4.93 18.39 25.90
CA LEU A 253 6.28 18.94 25.90
C LEU A 253 6.25 20.42 26.28
N PHE A 254 7.14 20.81 27.18
CA PHE A 254 7.43 22.20 27.56
C PHE A 254 8.90 22.46 27.26
N ILE A 255 9.20 23.55 26.56
CA ILE A 255 10.58 23.99 26.30
C ILE A 255 10.71 25.45 26.72
N ASP A 256 11.70 25.75 27.56
CA ASP A 256 11.97 27.08 28.11
C ASP A 256 10.71 27.70 28.76
N GLY A 257 9.97 26.89 29.53
CA GLY A 257 8.69 27.26 30.16
C GLY A 257 7.49 27.34 29.20
N GLY A 258 7.71 27.30 27.89
CA GLY A 258 6.64 27.35 26.89
C GLY A 258 6.08 25.97 26.57
N PHE A 259 4.77 25.75 26.77
CA PHE A 259 4.08 24.58 26.24
C PHE A 259 4.34 24.44 24.73
N ARG A 260 4.60 23.24 24.21
CA ARG A 260 4.89 22.99 22.79
C ARG A 260 3.86 22.05 22.17
N GLY A 261 2.77 21.72 22.85
CA GLY A 261 1.83 20.70 22.41
C GLY A 261 2.35 19.29 22.69
N SER A 262 1.59 18.30 22.24
CA SER A 262 1.87 16.90 22.56
C SER A 262 2.78 16.23 21.54
N TYR A 263 3.77 15.46 21.96
CA TYR A 263 4.74 14.77 21.12
C TYR A 263 4.62 13.27 21.34
N PHE A 264 4.97 12.49 20.31
CA PHE A 264 5.19 11.06 20.48
C PHE A 264 6.67 10.82 20.78
N LEU A 265 6.96 10.49 22.03
CA LEU A 265 8.29 10.07 22.47
C LEU A 265 8.51 8.63 22.07
N THR A 266 9.62 8.36 21.39
CA THR A 266 9.86 7.05 20.80
C THR A 266 11.34 6.73 20.65
N GLU A 267 11.62 5.45 20.44
CA GLU A 267 12.93 4.97 20.05
C GLU A 267 13.39 5.59 18.72
N LYS A 268 14.71 5.61 18.52
CA LYS A 268 15.29 5.77 17.19
C LYS A 268 15.32 4.38 16.53
N VAL A 269 15.04 4.29 15.24
CA VAL A 269 15.29 3.06 14.47
C VAL A 269 16.80 2.83 14.41
N GLN A 270 17.29 1.86 15.18
CA GLN A 270 18.72 1.54 15.27
C GLN A 270 18.91 0.14 15.87
N VAL A 271 20.12 -0.39 15.72
CA VAL A 271 20.56 -1.61 16.40
C VAL A 271 20.67 -1.37 17.91
N GLY A 272 20.25 -2.35 18.71
CA GLY A 272 20.35 -2.29 20.16
C GLY A 272 19.67 -3.49 20.84
N ALA A 273 20.18 -3.90 22.00
CA ALA A 273 19.76 -5.12 22.69
C ALA A 273 18.26 -5.16 23.05
N THR A 274 17.65 -4.01 23.37
CA THR A 274 16.22 -3.88 23.68
C THR A 274 15.41 -3.25 22.54
N ARG A 275 16.06 -2.94 21.41
CA ARG A 275 15.47 -2.33 20.20
C ARG A 275 15.46 -3.38 19.09
N LEU A 276 16.22 -3.13 18.01
CA LEU A 276 16.52 -4.15 17.02
C LEU A 276 17.75 -4.96 17.47
N ALA A 277 17.49 -6.10 18.10
CA ALA A 277 18.52 -6.99 18.64
C ALA A 277 19.17 -7.87 17.55
N ILE A 278 20.03 -7.25 16.74
CA ILE A 278 20.93 -7.92 15.78
C ILE A 278 22.39 -7.64 16.17
N GLU A 279 23.34 -8.37 15.59
CA GLU A 279 24.77 -8.08 15.83
C GLU A 279 25.14 -6.66 15.38
N ASP A 280 25.78 -5.89 16.26
CA ASP A 280 26.12 -4.48 16.03
C ASP A 280 27.45 -4.34 15.30
N LEU A 281 27.40 -4.45 13.98
CA LEU A 281 28.59 -4.31 13.13
C LEU A 281 29.17 -2.89 13.15
N GLN A 282 28.37 -1.85 13.44
CA GLN A 282 28.90 -0.48 13.59
C GLN A 282 29.87 -0.44 14.76
N LYS A 283 29.45 -0.97 15.92
CA LYS A 283 30.31 -1.04 17.10
C LYS A 283 31.56 -1.89 16.87
N ALA A 284 31.46 -2.97 16.10
CA ALA A 284 32.62 -3.77 15.72
C ALA A 284 33.58 -2.99 14.79
N ASN A 285 33.05 -2.20 13.84
CA ASN A 285 33.83 -1.34 12.96
C ASN A 285 34.56 -0.24 13.73
N GLU A 286 33.88 0.41 14.69
CA GLU A 286 34.47 1.42 15.58
C GLU A 286 35.56 0.83 16.48
N ALA A 287 35.34 -0.37 17.03
CA ALA A 287 36.34 -1.05 17.85
C ALA A 287 37.60 -1.46 17.05
N ALA A 288 37.43 -1.84 15.78
CA ALA A 288 38.53 -2.20 14.89
C ALA A 288 39.24 -0.98 14.28
N ASN A 289 38.59 0.19 14.24
CA ASN A 289 39.10 1.42 13.62
C ASN A 289 38.75 2.65 14.49
N PRO A 290 39.57 3.00 15.50
CA PRO A 290 39.27 4.09 16.44
C PRO A 290 39.09 5.48 15.81
N ASP A 291 39.57 5.70 14.58
CA ASP A 291 39.49 6.93 13.79
C ASP A 291 38.42 6.88 12.68
N LEU A 292 37.46 5.94 12.75
CA LEU A 292 36.45 5.66 11.72
C LEU A 292 35.74 6.91 11.18
N GLY A 293 35.38 7.85 12.05
CA GLY A 293 34.69 9.08 11.65
C GLY A 293 35.50 10.03 10.75
N SER A 294 36.82 9.85 10.65
CA SER A 294 37.70 10.69 9.82
C SER A 294 37.71 10.28 8.33
N TYR A 295 37.23 9.07 8.00
CA TYR A 295 37.24 8.56 6.64
C TYR A 295 36.06 9.11 5.83
N ALA A 296 36.37 9.71 4.68
CA ALA A 296 35.37 10.20 3.73
C ALA A 296 34.80 9.05 2.89
N PRO A 297 33.47 8.94 2.73
CA PRO A 297 32.87 7.92 1.87
C PRO A 297 33.23 8.07 0.39
N VAL A 298 33.34 6.94 -0.32
CA VAL A 298 33.65 6.86 -1.76
C VAL A 298 32.49 6.24 -2.52
N THR A 299 32.13 6.79 -3.68
CA THR A 299 31.08 6.26 -4.57
C THR A 299 31.68 5.61 -5.81
N VAL A 300 31.19 4.42 -6.17
CA VAL A 300 31.65 3.63 -7.32
C VAL A 300 30.48 3.10 -8.14
N THR A 301 30.69 2.84 -9.42
CA THR A 301 29.71 2.20 -10.32
C THR A 301 29.97 0.69 -10.51
N SER A 302 30.99 0.16 -9.85
CA SER A 302 31.33 -1.26 -9.83
C SER A 302 32.08 -1.58 -8.55
N LEU A 303 31.78 -2.71 -7.91
CA LEU A 303 32.41 -3.13 -6.67
C LEU A 303 32.78 -4.61 -6.73
N THR A 304 34.03 -4.93 -6.39
CA THR A 304 34.51 -6.32 -6.33
C THR A 304 33.66 -7.13 -5.33
N GLY A 305 33.20 -8.32 -5.73
CA GLY A 305 32.31 -9.16 -4.92
C GLY A 305 30.81 -8.90 -5.14
N ALA A 306 30.44 -7.82 -5.83
CA ALA A 306 29.05 -7.49 -6.16
C ALA A 306 28.89 -7.14 -7.65
N PRO A 307 28.99 -8.15 -8.55
CA PRO A 307 28.86 -7.90 -9.98
C PRO A 307 27.45 -7.41 -10.34
N GLY A 308 27.36 -6.39 -11.18
CA GLY A 308 26.09 -5.89 -11.71
C GLY A 308 25.40 -4.81 -10.88
N LEU A 309 26.03 -4.30 -9.81
CA LEU A 309 25.56 -3.08 -9.15
C LEU A 309 25.62 -1.89 -10.11
N ARG A 310 24.65 -0.97 -9.98
CA ARG A 310 24.67 0.32 -10.70
C ARG A 310 25.53 1.34 -9.99
N GLU A 311 25.43 1.36 -8.66
CA GLU A 311 26.07 2.34 -7.81
C GLU A 311 26.23 1.77 -6.41
N ALA A 312 27.34 2.07 -5.75
CA ALA A 312 27.57 1.75 -4.35
C ALA A 312 28.40 2.85 -3.70
N ARG A 313 28.17 3.08 -2.40
CA ARG A 313 28.96 4.00 -1.58
C ARG A 313 29.37 3.30 -0.30
N TYR A 314 30.63 3.48 0.10
CA TYR A 314 31.23 2.83 1.27
C TYR A 314 32.30 3.73 1.90
N VAL A 315 32.70 3.42 3.13
CA VAL A 315 33.74 4.13 3.88
C VAL A 315 35.05 3.32 3.85
N PRO A 316 36.15 3.84 3.28
CA PRO A 316 37.36 3.06 2.99
C PRO A 316 38.31 2.95 4.21
N PHE A 317 37.83 2.42 5.34
CA PHE A 317 38.65 2.19 6.54
C PHE A 317 39.50 0.92 6.42
N PRO A 318 40.64 0.81 7.14
CA PRO A 318 41.65 -0.22 6.88
C PRO A 318 41.27 -1.64 7.37
N SER A 319 40.53 -1.77 8.48
CA SER A 319 40.26 -3.07 9.11
C SER A 319 38.77 -3.41 9.06
N THR A 320 38.39 -4.43 8.28
CA THR A 320 37.02 -4.97 8.29
C THR A 320 36.94 -6.11 9.31
N PRO A 321 36.00 -6.10 10.28
CA PRO A 321 35.83 -7.18 11.24
C PRO A 321 35.66 -8.55 10.56
N PRO A 322 36.34 -9.61 11.03
CA PRO A 322 36.13 -10.95 10.50
C PRO A 322 34.70 -11.42 10.80
N GLY A 323 34.10 -12.20 9.90
CA GLY A 323 32.75 -12.72 10.09
C GLY A 323 31.62 -11.76 9.71
N TYR A 324 31.92 -10.59 9.13
CA TYR A 324 30.92 -9.60 8.70
C TYR A 324 29.79 -10.18 7.82
N GLN A 325 30.01 -11.28 7.11
CA GLN A 325 28.97 -11.94 6.30
C GLN A 325 27.89 -12.63 7.15
N SER A 326 28.19 -12.91 8.41
CA SER A 326 27.28 -13.48 9.40
C SER A 326 26.80 -12.44 10.42
N SER A 327 27.16 -11.17 10.26
CA SER A 327 26.78 -10.11 11.19
C SER A 327 25.40 -9.52 10.89
N GLY A 328 24.99 -8.56 11.74
CA GLY A 328 23.73 -7.86 11.66
C GLY A 328 23.79 -6.68 10.69
N TYR A 329 22.77 -6.54 9.86
CA TYR A 329 22.59 -5.38 8.99
C TYR A 329 21.17 -4.83 9.11
N LEU A 330 21.08 -3.53 9.32
CA LEU A 330 19.84 -2.75 9.24
C LEU A 330 19.90 -1.88 7.99
N LEU A 331 18.93 -2.05 7.11
CA LEU A 331 18.86 -1.36 5.82
C LEU A 331 17.57 -0.54 5.70
N GLU A 332 17.62 0.53 4.93
CA GLU A 332 16.47 1.36 4.59
C GLU A 332 16.33 1.49 3.06
N MET A 333 15.14 1.27 2.53
CA MET A 333 14.82 1.70 1.16
C MET A 333 14.61 3.22 1.14
N ASP A 334 15.20 3.94 0.19
CA ASP A 334 15.00 5.40 0.08
C ASP A 334 15.06 5.95 -1.36
N PHE A 335 14.79 7.25 -1.51
CA PHE A 335 15.04 8.01 -2.72
C PHE A 335 16.54 8.15 -2.97
N LEU A 336 16.96 7.91 -4.22
CA LEU A 336 18.37 7.97 -4.61
C LEU A 336 19.06 9.29 -4.23
N ALA A 337 18.34 10.42 -4.28
CA ALA A 337 18.88 11.71 -3.88
C ALA A 337 19.26 11.74 -2.39
N ARG A 338 18.43 11.16 -1.53
CA ARG A 338 18.68 11.07 -0.08
C ARG A 338 19.70 10.00 0.25
N ALA A 339 19.64 8.83 -0.40
CA ALA A 339 20.65 7.80 -0.24
C ALA A 339 22.07 8.31 -0.55
N ARG A 340 22.22 9.22 -1.51
CA ARG A 340 23.51 9.85 -1.85
C ARG A 340 24.07 10.81 -0.79
N GLU A 341 23.23 11.25 0.15
CA GLU A 341 23.62 12.05 1.32
C GLU A 341 24.17 11.15 2.45
N GLU A 342 23.91 9.85 2.39
CA GLU A 342 24.30 8.88 3.42
C GLU A 342 25.73 8.35 3.20
N ARG A 343 26.31 7.78 4.26
CA ARG A 343 27.71 7.31 4.27
C ARG A 343 27.89 5.97 3.55
N ALA A 344 26.89 5.10 3.57
CA ALA A 344 26.90 3.83 2.86
C ALA A 344 25.54 3.48 2.24
N TYR A 345 25.56 3.09 0.96
CA TYR A 345 24.36 2.59 0.27
C TYR A 345 24.72 1.71 -0.93
N VAL A 346 23.73 0.99 -1.44
CA VAL A 346 23.83 0.21 -2.66
C VAL A 346 22.61 0.38 -3.56
N VAL A 347 22.85 0.45 -4.87
CA VAL A 347 21.84 0.42 -5.93
C VAL A 347 22.15 -0.75 -6.86
N THR A 348 21.28 -1.74 -6.86
CA THR A 348 21.35 -2.91 -7.72
C THR A 348 20.95 -2.59 -9.17
N ARG A 349 21.02 -3.58 -10.07
CA ARG A 349 20.53 -3.40 -11.45
C ARG A 349 19.03 -3.18 -11.58
N HIS A 350 18.23 -3.48 -10.56
CA HIS A 350 16.78 -3.23 -10.55
C HIS A 350 16.42 -1.87 -9.96
N GLY A 351 17.39 -1.18 -9.35
CA GLY A 351 17.39 0.28 -9.18
C GLY A 351 16.78 0.81 -7.89
N THR A 352 16.39 -0.04 -6.94
CA THR A 352 16.01 0.38 -5.58
C THR A 352 17.28 0.77 -4.81
N PRO A 353 17.38 2.01 -4.28
CA PRO A 353 18.46 2.39 -3.37
C PRO A 353 18.23 1.81 -1.97
N TRP A 354 19.28 1.24 -1.41
CA TRP A 354 19.31 0.67 -0.07
C TRP A 354 20.41 1.33 0.74
N VAL A 355 20.03 2.10 1.76
CA VAL A 355 20.96 2.73 2.71
C VAL A 355 21.29 1.73 3.80
N LEU A 356 22.57 1.62 4.18
CA LEU A 356 22.97 0.86 5.35
C LEU A 356 22.88 1.80 6.56
N LYS A 357 21.95 1.51 7.49
CA LYS A 357 21.74 2.27 8.72
C LYS A 357 22.41 1.60 9.93
N GLY A 358 22.76 0.33 9.78
CA GLY A 358 23.62 -0.42 10.69
C GLY A 358 24.37 -1.46 9.87
N PRO A 359 25.70 -1.35 9.70
CA PRO A 359 26.53 -0.20 10.07
C PRO A 359 26.28 1.03 9.17
N GLU A 360 26.36 2.24 9.73
CA GLU A 360 26.36 3.50 8.95
C GLU A 360 27.71 3.68 8.22
N ASP A 361 28.79 3.28 8.89
CA ASP A 361 30.14 3.21 8.36
C ASP A 361 30.45 1.77 7.90
N ALA A 362 30.09 1.46 6.66
CA ALA A 362 30.34 0.16 6.05
C ALA A 362 31.52 0.20 5.07
N ASN A 363 32.45 -0.76 5.16
CA ASN A 363 33.56 -0.88 4.21
C ASN A 363 33.16 -1.56 2.90
N ALA A 364 34.04 -1.51 1.91
CA ALA A 364 33.87 -2.10 0.60
C ALA A 364 33.42 -3.58 0.64
N PRO A 365 34.03 -4.47 1.45
CA PRO A 365 33.59 -5.88 1.53
C PRO A 365 32.18 -6.06 2.10
N GLU A 366 31.79 -5.24 3.09
CA GLU A 366 30.48 -5.28 3.73
C GLU A 366 29.39 -4.80 2.76
N VAL A 367 29.61 -3.66 2.10
CA VAL A 367 28.71 -3.14 1.06
C VAL A 367 28.62 -4.12 -0.12
N ALA A 368 29.72 -4.78 -0.49
CA ALA A 368 29.70 -5.81 -1.53
C ALA A 368 28.85 -7.02 -1.14
N PHE A 369 28.95 -7.48 0.11
CA PHE A 369 28.13 -8.57 0.63
C PHE A 369 26.64 -8.23 0.58
N VAL A 370 26.25 -7.08 1.14
CA VAL A 370 24.85 -6.59 1.11
C VAL A 370 24.37 -6.43 -0.33
N GLY A 371 25.17 -5.80 -1.18
CA GLY A 371 24.84 -5.57 -2.58
C GLY A 371 24.63 -6.86 -3.38
N ASN A 372 25.51 -7.86 -3.20
CA ASN A 372 25.36 -9.17 -3.83
C ASN A 372 24.09 -9.89 -3.34
N ARG A 373 23.82 -9.86 -2.03
CA ARG A 373 22.63 -10.47 -1.43
C ARG A 373 21.34 -9.87 -1.99
N LEU A 374 21.25 -8.55 -2.02
CA LEU A 374 20.09 -7.82 -2.58
C LEU A 374 19.93 -8.11 -4.08
N GLN A 375 21.03 -8.11 -4.84
CA GLN A 375 20.99 -8.44 -6.27
C GLN A 375 20.45 -9.85 -6.51
N ARG A 376 20.87 -10.85 -5.73
CA ARG A 376 20.35 -12.23 -5.82
C ARG A 376 18.86 -12.32 -5.46
N ILE A 377 18.41 -11.60 -4.44
CA ILE A 377 16.99 -11.53 -4.08
C ILE A 377 16.18 -10.97 -5.25
N GLU A 378 16.62 -9.85 -5.81
CA GLU A 378 15.90 -9.22 -6.91
C GLU A 378 15.89 -10.12 -8.15
N ASP A 379 17.00 -10.78 -8.47
CA ASP A 379 17.06 -11.72 -9.58
C ASP A 379 16.04 -12.86 -9.44
N ALA A 380 15.82 -13.31 -8.22
CA ALA A 380 14.82 -14.32 -7.92
C ALA A 380 13.39 -13.77 -7.99
N ILE A 381 13.07 -12.62 -7.37
CA ILE A 381 11.69 -12.10 -7.35
C ILE A 381 11.24 -11.55 -8.72
N PHE A 382 12.17 -11.06 -9.56
CA PHE A 382 11.86 -10.61 -10.92
C PHE A 382 11.87 -11.75 -11.95
N SER A 383 12.30 -12.96 -11.55
CA SER A 383 12.22 -14.16 -12.39
C SER A 383 10.81 -14.75 -12.36
N PRO A 384 10.24 -15.21 -13.50
CA PRO A 384 8.91 -15.83 -13.53
C PRO A 384 8.74 -17.06 -12.62
N THR A 385 9.84 -17.74 -12.29
CA THR A 385 9.84 -18.95 -11.44
C THR A 385 10.09 -18.65 -9.97
N GLY A 386 10.36 -17.39 -9.61
CA GLY A 386 10.83 -17.03 -8.28
C GLY A 386 12.26 -17.48 -7.98
N ARG A 387 12.99 -18.01 -8.99
CA ARG A 387 14.37 -18.50 -8.84
C ARG A 387 15.34 -17.67 -9.65
N GLY A 388 16.47 -17.33 -9.02
CA GLY A 388 17.61 -16.71 -9.68
C GLY A 388 18.31 -17.68 -10.64
N SER A 389 19.31 -17.17 -11.37
CA SER A 389 20.14 -18.00 -12.27
C SER A 389 20.99 -19.02 -11.53
N ASP A 390 21.22 -18.82 -10.23
CA ASP A 390 21.88 -19.76 -9.32
C ASP A 390 20.93 -20.88 -8.84
N GLY A 391 19.67 -20.85 -9.27
CA GLY A 391 18.65 -21.83 -8.90
C GLY A 391 18.03 -21.58 -7.52
N VAL A 392 18.47 -20.57 -6.76
CA VAL A 392 17.95 -20.28 -5.41
C VAL A 392 16.61 -19.56 -5.51
N HIS A 393 15.61 -20.02 -4.76
CA HIS A 393 14.31 -19.36 -4.71
C HIS A 393 14.33 -18.19 -3.72
N TYR A 394 13.60 -17.10 -4.00
CA TYR A 394 13.61 -15.92 -3.13
C TYR A 394 13.17 -16.22 -1.69
N SER A 395 12.34 -17.25 -1.46
CA SER A 395 11.91 -17.66 -0.11
C SER A 395 13.04 -18.25 0.74
N GLU A 396 14.16 -18.64 0.12
CA GLU A 396 15.37 -19.09 0.82
C GLU A 396 16.23 -17.90 1.26
N LEU A 397 15.97 -16.71 0.69
CA LEU A 397 16.69 -15.46 0.94
C LEU A 397 15.89 -14.46 1.78
N LEU A 398 14.55 -14.54 1.70
CA LEU A 398 13.60 -13.68 2.41
C LEU A 398 12.82 -14.48 3.46
N ASP A 399 12.59 -13.84 4.61
CA ASP A 399 11.66 -14.36 5.60
C ASP A 399 10.22 -14.01 5.19
N LEU A 400 9.56 -14.91 4.45
CA LEU A 400 8.23 -14.62 3.90
C LEU A 400 7.17 -14.23 4.95
N PRO A 401 7.12 -14.83 6.15
CA PRO A 401 6.18 -14.43 7.18
C PRO A 401 6.33 -12.95 7.59
N SER A 402 7.55 -12.47 7.87
CA SER A 402 7.76 -11.05 8.22
C SER A 402 7.36 -10.12 7.08
N TRP A 403 7.77 -10.40 5.85
CA TRP A 403 7.41 -9.58 4.69
C TRP A 403 5.90 -9.56 4.41
N ALA A 404 5.21 -10.69 4.61
CA ALA A 404 3.77 -10.79 4.43
C ALA A 404 3.00 -10.01 5.51
N SER A 405 3.35 -10.18 6.79
CA SER A 405 2.73 -9.42 7.89
C SER A 405 2.99 -7.92 7.74
N TYR A 406 4.22 -7.53 7.43
CA TYR A 406 4.59 -6.13 7.20
C TYR A 406 3.81 -5.52 6.04
N TYR A 407 3.65 -6.24 4.92
CA TYR A 407 2.81 -5.79 3.81
C TYR A 407 1.35 -5.60 4.23
N VAL A 408 0.76 -6.58 4.91
CA VAL A 408 -0.65 -6.52 5.33
C VAL A 408 -0.88 -5.32 6.25
N ILE A 409 0.02 -5.09 7.22
CA ILE A 409 -0.04 -3.92 8.11
C ILE A 409 0.04 -2.63 7.28
N GLN A 410 1.08 -2.45 6.47
CA GLN A 410 1.26 -1.23 5.67
C GLN A 410 0.08 -0.97 4.73
N GLU A 411 -0.48 -2.03 4.13
CA GLU A 411 -1.63 -1.97 3.22
C GLU A 411 -2.94 -1.62 3.95
N LEU A 412 -3.20 -2.18 5.14
CA LEU A 412 -4.35 -1.81 5.97
C LEU A 412 -4.28 -0.34 6.41
N LEU A 413 -3.09 0.09 6.85
CA LEU A 413 -2.81 1.46 7.25
C LEU A 413 -2.80 2.44 6.07
N ALA A 414 -2.72 1.93 4.83
CA ALA A 414 -2.57 2.72 3.62
C ALA A 414 -1.37 3.68 3.67
N ASN A 415 -0.20 3.19 4.09
CA ASN A 415 1.00 4.00 4.20
C ASN A 415 1.54 4.43 2.82
N ASP A 416 1.60 5.73 2.55
CA ASP A 416 2.08 6.24 1.26
C ASP A 416 3.62 6.14 1.10
N ASP A 417 4.37 6.03 2.19
CA ASP A 417 5.84 5.95 2.12
C ASP A 417 6.35 4.51 2.05
N ALA A 418 5.53 3.53 2.47
CA ALA A 418 5.89 2.11 2.44
C ALA A 418 6.44 1.63 1.07
N TYR A 419 7.59 0.97 1.12
CA TYR A 419 8.41 0.50 0.01
C TYR A 419 8.89 1.60 -0.97
N LYS A 420 8.85 2.88 -0.56
CA LYS A 420 9.43 4.02 -1.30
C LYS A 420 10.56 4.70 -0.53
N SER A 421 10.31 4.96 0.75
CA SER A 421 11.21 5.51 1.77
C SER A 421 10.78 4.98 3.15
N SER A 422 11.55 5.22 4.21
CA SER A 422 11.13 4.91 5.59
C SER A 422 10.73 3.44 5.79
N THR A 423 11.29 2.56 4.96
CA THR A 423 10.98 1.13 4.95
C THR A 423 12.25 0.39 5.34
N PHE A 424 12.27 -0.04 6.60
CA PHE A 424 13.41 -0.73 7.17
C PHE A 424 13.27 -2.23 7.00
N VAL A 425 14.41 -2.87 6.81
CA VAL A 425 14.58 -4.32 6.75
C VAL A 425 15.87 -4.67 7.47
N HIS A 426 15.97 -5.91 7.95
CA HIS A 426 17.17 -6.33 8.64
C HIS A 426 17.54 -7.78 8.35
N MET A 427 18.80 -8.12 8.56
CA MET A 427 19.33 -9.48 8.53
C MET A 427 20.33 -9.64 9.67
N ASP A 428 20.49 -10.88 10.12
CA ASP A 428 21.39 -11.26 11.21
C ASP A 428 21.79 -12.73 11.03
N ASP A 429 22.95 -13.13 11.57
CA ASP A 429 23.51 -14.49 11.46
C ASP A 429 23.63 -14.98 10.00
N GLY A 430 23.86 -14.06 9.06
CA GLY A 430 23.88 -14.36 7.61
C GLY A 430 22.54 -14.90 7.08
N GLY A 431 21.47 -14.74 7.85
CA GLY A 431 20.16 -15.33 7.63
C GLY A 431 19.33 -14.70 6.52
N ARG A 432 18.02 -14.87 6.62
CA ARG A 432 17.07 -14.29 5.66
C ARG A 432 16.84 -12.82 5.97
N LEU A 433 16.60 -12.03 4.92
CA LEU A 433 16.20 -10.62 5.06
C LEU A 433 14.76 -10.56 5.58
N ARG A 434 14.56 -9.89 6.70
CA ARG A 434 13.28 -9.70 7.40
C ARG A 434 12.77 -8.28 7.20
N ALA A 435 11.46 -8.12 7.11
CA ALA A 435 10.84 -6.79 7.02
C ALA A 435 10.65 -6.17 8.42
N GLY A 436 10.81 -4.86 8.51
CA GLY A 436 10.66 -4.08 9.72
C GLY A 436 12.00 -3.67 10.36
N PRO A 437 11.95 -2.75 11.33
CA PRO A 437 10.72 -2.19 11.93
C PRO A 437 9.94 -1.21 11.03
N LEU A 438 8.66 -1.01 11.34
CA LEU A 438 7.82 0.03 10.75
C LEU A 438 8.25 1.40 11.25
N TRP A 439 8.29 2.39 10.34
CA TRP A 439 8.60 3.78 10.65
C TRP A 439 7.71 4.74 9.84
N ASP A 440 7.60 5.99 10.30
CA ASP A 440 6.79 7.08 9.70
C ASP A 440 5.31 6.68 9.46
N GLY A 441 4.61 6.38 10.57
CA GLY A 441 3.19 6.02 10.58
C GLY A 441 2.22 7.21 10.62
N ASP A 442 2.67 8.46 10.61
CA ASP A 442 1.82 9.66 10.72
C ASP A 442 0.97 9.92 9.47
N ARG A 443 1.46 9.54 8.28
CA ARG A 443 0.75 9.66 7.00
C ARG A 443 -0.05 8.41 6.61
N THR A 444 -0.73 7.84 7.61
CA THR A 444 -1.54 6.61 7.48
C THR A 444 -2.98 6.82 7.91
N LEU A 445 -3.79 5.76 7.86
CA LEU A 445 -5.12 5.70 8.47
C LEU A 445 -6.04 6.85 8.01
N GLY A 446 -5.99 7.13 6.71
CA GLY A 446 -6.87 8.09 6.04
C GLY A 446 -6.50 9.57 6.26
N SER A 447 -5.33 9.91 6.80
CA SER A 447 -4.96 11.31 7.04
C SER A 447 -4.80 12.16 5.77
N LEU A 448 -4.66 11.57 4.59
CA LEU A 448 -4.36 12.32 3.37
C LEU A 448 -5.63 12.76 2.62
N ILE A 449 -5.61 13.96 2.02
CA ILE A 449 -6.74 14.44 1.18
C ILE A 449 -6.98 13.51 -0.03
N SER A 450 -5.94 12.82 -0.50
CA SER A 450 -6.01 11.83 -1.58
C SER A 450 -6.20 10.39 -1.07
N THR A 451 -6.86 10.21 0.07
CA THR A 451 -7.04 8.89 0.71
C THR A 451 -7.65 7.86 -0.25
N PRO A 452 -7.07 6.64 -0.37
CA PRO A 452 -7.59 5.62 -1.27
C PRO A 452 -8.97 5.12 -0.82
N PRO A 453 -9.84 4.68 -1.76
CA PRO A 453 -11.06 3.95 -1.42
C PRO A 453 -10.74 2.72 -0.54
N ALA A 454 -11.64 2.37 0.37
CA ALA A 454 -11.38 1.37 1.40
C ALA A 454 -10.94 -0.01 0.85
N GLY A 455 -11.57 -0.49 -0.23
CA GLY A 455 -11.22 -1.78 -0.85
C GLY A 455 -10.11 -1.72 -1.91
N ARG A 456 -9.48 -0.56 -2.12
CA ARG A 456 -8.40 -0.43 -3.12
C ARG A 456 -7.06 -0.79 -2.49
N VAL A 457 -6.37 -1.73 -3.12
CA VAL A 457 -4.94 -1.98 -2.89
C VAL A 457 -4.17 -0.69 -3.19
N HIS A 458 -3.44 -0.20 -2.20
CA HIS A 458 -2.82 1.11 -2.17
C HIS A 458 -1.29 1.00 -2.11
N VAL A 459 -0.72 0.25 -1.17
CA VAL A 459 0.74 0.10 -1.02
C VAL A 459 1.30 -0.67 -2.19
N ALA A 460 0.67 -1.78 -2.54
CA ALA A 460 0.96 -2.52 -3.76
C ALA A 460 0.18 -2.02 -4.98
N ASP A 461 -0.31 -0.76 -4.95
CA ASP A 461 -0.92 -0.17 -6.14
C ASP A 461 0.15 -0.09 -7.21
N PRO A 462 -0.03 -0.80 -8.33
CA PRO A 462 1.07 -0.95 -9.23
C PRO A 462 1.29 0.37 -10.03
N ALA A 463 0.40 1.37 -9.91
CA ALA A 463 0.53 2.74 -10.46
C ALA A 463 1.58 3.58 -9.72
N ARG A 464 1.94 3.17 -8.49
CA ARG A 464 2.92 3.90 -7.69
C ARG A 464 4.31 3.67 -8.28
N LEU A 465 5.08 4.75 -8.37
CA LEU A 465 6.38 4.77 -9.05
C LEU A 465 7.47 3.88 -8.42
N LYS A 466 7.29 3.39 -7.17
CA LYS A 466 8.40 2.86 -6.36
C LYS A 466 8.20 1.58 -5.51
N PRO A 467 7.01 1.01 -5.26
CA PRO A 467 6.90 -0.26 -4.53
C PRO A 467 7.21 -1.49 -5.43
N ARG A 468 8.34 -1.46 -6.16
CA ARG A 468 8.70 -2.50 -7.16
C ARG A 468 8.79 -3.89 -6.53
N TRP A 469 9.42 -3.98 -5.36
CA TRP A 469 9.62 -5.24 -4.66
C TRP A 469 8.30 -5.91 -4.28
N ILE A 470 7.40 -5.19 -3.61
CA ILE A 470 6.14 -5.77 -3.18
C ILE A 470 5.24 -6.13 -4.39
N ASN A 471 5.25 -5.30 -5.44
CA ASN A 471 4.52 -5.62 -6.67
C ASN A 471 5.05 -6.90 -7.31
N GLN A 472 6.38 -7.11 -7.33
CA GLN A 472 6.97 -8.33 -7.88
C GLN A 472 6.75 -9.54 -6.99
N LEU A 473 6.93 -9.41 -5.68
CA LEU A 473 6.64 -10.48 -4.71
C LEU A 473 5.20 -10.96 -4.85
N LEU A 474 4.24 -10.04 -4.97
CA LEU A 474 2.84 -10.39 -5.16
C LEU A 474 2.60 -11.17 -6.44
N THR A 475 3.43 -11.08 -7.49
CA THR A 475 3.28 -11.92 -8.70
C THR A 475 3.45 -13.41 -8.43
N HIS A 476 4.07 -13.77 -7.31
CA HIS A 476 4.32 -15.15 -6.91
C HIS A 476 3.22 -15.71 -6.02
N GLU A 477 2.71 -16.90 -6.37
CA GLU A 477 1.67 -17.57 -5.59
C GLU A 477 2.11 -17.92 -4.16
N THR A 478 3.39 -18.25 -3.99
CA THR A 478 3.98 -18.55 -2.67
C THR A 478 3.87 -17.34 -1.74
N PHE A 479 4.15 -16.12 -2.24
CA PHE A 479 4.04 -14.92 -1.42
C PHE A 479 2.58 -14.50 -1.19
N ARG A 480 1.70 -14.60 -2.21
CA ARG A 480 0.25 -14.37 -2.02
C ARG A 480 -0.34 -15.30 -0.96
N THR A 481 0.12 -16.54 -0.91
CA THR A 481 -0.27 -17.49 0.14
C THR A 481 0.22 -17.03 1.50
N ALA A 482 1.46 -16.56 1.62
CA ALA A 482 1.97 -15.99 2.86
C ALA A 482 1.15 -14.76 3.31
N VAL A 483 0.75 -13.88 2.40
CA VAL A 483 -0.14 -12.73 2.69
C VAL A 483 -1.50 -13.18 3.24
N ARG A 484 -2.12 -14.19 2.63
CA ARG A 484 -3.39 -14.76 3.12
C ARG A 484 -3.25 -15.33 4.52
N THR A 485 -2.16 -16.07 4.77
CA THR A 485 -1.87 -16.63 6.10
C THR A 485 -1.61 -15.54 7.13
N ALA A 486 -0.83 -14.52 6.79
CA ALA A 486 -0.52 -13.40 7.67
C ALA A 486 -1.79 -12.63 8.07
N TYR A 487 -2.68 -12.33 7.11
CA TYR A 487 -3.95 -11.68 7.44
C TYR A 487 -4.84 -12.58 8.32
N ALA A 488 -5.10 -13.82 7.88
CA ALA A 488 -6.07 -14.69 8.55
C ALA A 488 -5.64 -15.12 9.97
N GLY A 489 -4.33 -15.34 10.19
CA GLY A 489 -3.81 -15.90 11.43
C GLY A 489 -3.11 -14.90 12.35
N VAL A 490 -2.64 -13.76 11.82
CA VAL A 490 -1.80 -12.82 12.57
C VAL A 490 -2.43 -11.43 12.62
N VAL A 491 -2.48 -10.72 11.50
CA VAL A 491 -2.83 -9.29 11.51
C VAL A 491 -4.34 -9.07 11.68
N GLY A 492 -5.21 -9.89 11.08
CA GLY A 492 -6.66 -9.77 11.22
C GLY A 492 -7.15 -9.84 12.67
N PRO A 493 -6.75 -10.85 13.47
CA PRO A 493 -7.09 -10.90 14.89
C PRO A 493 -6.58 -9.69 15.70
N GLU A 494 -5.43 -9.11 15.33
CA GLU A 494 -4.91 -7.90 15.98
C GLU A 494 -5.70 -6.64 15.56
N MET A 495 -6.22 -6.60 14.33
CA MET A 495 -7.17 -5.57 13.90
C MET A 495 -8.48 -5.65 14.68
N ASP A 496 -9.01 -6.85 14.94
CA ASP A 496 -10.21 -7.04 15.76
C ASP A 496 -9.98 -6.50 17.19
N ALA A 497 -8.83 -6.81 17.79
CA ALA A 497 -8.46 -6.33 19.13
C ALA A 497 -8.25 -4.80 19.16
N LEU A 498 -7.68 -4.23 18.10
CA LEU A 498 -7.51 -2.78 17.96
C LEU A 498 -8.87 -2.07 17.87
N LEU A 499 -9.81 -2.62 17.11
CA LEU A 499 -11.07 -1.97 16.72
C LEU A 499 -12.26 -2.26 17.62
N ALA A 500 -12.15 -3.20 18.55
CA ALA A 500 -13.15 -3.46 19.56
C ALA A 500 -13.59 -2.17 20.29
N PRO A 501 -14.84 -2.06 20.76
CA PRO A 501 -15.35 -0.85 21.43
C PRO A 501 -14.48 -0.35 22.59
N ASP A 502 -13.91 -1.26 23.37
CA ASP A 502 -12.98 -1.05 24.49
C ASP A 502 -11.54 -1.53 24.17
N GLY A 503 -11.27 -1.72 22.87
CA GLY A 503 -9.99 -2.16 22.33
C GLY A 503 -8.91 -1.08 22.40
N HIS A 504 -7.74 -1.39 21.84
CA HIS A 504 -6.56 -0.53 21.94
C HIS A 504 -6.79 0.89 21.43
N LEU A 505 -7.50 1.07 20.30
CA LEU A 505 -7.74 2.40 19.75
C LEU A 505 -8.60 3.27 20.68
N ALA A 506 -9.58 2.69 21.37
CA ALA A 506 -10.41 3.44 22.32
C ALA A 506 -9.60 3.90 23.54
N ARG A 507 -8.69 3.05 24.03
CA ARG A 507 -7.81 3.36 25.16
C ARG A 507 -6.81 4.46 24.81
N TYR A 508 -6.14 4.35 23.67
CA TYR A 508 -5.20 5.39 23.22
C TYR A 508 -5.91 6.73 23.00
N ALA A 509 -7.13 6.72 22.46
CA ALA A 509 -7.91 7.94 22.28
C ALA A 509 -8.27 8.61 23.62
N ALA A 510 -8.64 7.82 24.63
CA ALA A 510 -8.97 8.34 25.95
C ALA A 510 -7.73 8.95 26.65
N GLU A 511 -6.57 8.29 26.54
CA GLU A 511 -5.29 8.75 27.10
C GLU A 511 -4.92 10.16 26.61
N VAL A 512 -5.22 10.50 25.35
CA VAL A 512 -4.78 11.75 24.73
C VAL A 512 -5.87 12.80 24.52
N ASP A 513 -7.15 12.52 24.79
CA ASP A 513 -8.28 13.34 24.32
C ASP A 513 -8.11 14.84 24.63
N ARG A 514 -7.80 15.14 25.89
CA ARG A 514 -7.61 16.52 26.37
C ARG A 514 -6.33 17.15 25.80
N SER A 515 -5.21 16.45 25.80
CA SER A 515 -3.94 16.94 25.23
C SER A 515 -4.03 17.14 23.71
N ALA A 516 -4.79 16.31 23.00
CA ALA A 516 -5.08 16.49 21.57
C ALA A 516 -5.88 17.77 21.30
N ALA A 517 -6.85 18.11 22.15
CA ALA A 517 -7.59 19.37 22.06
C ALA A 517 -6.67 20.58 22.29
N LEU A 518 -5.78 20.53 23.28
CA LEU A 518 -4.80 21.59 23.55
C LEU A 518 -3.75 21.71 22.45
N ASN A 519 -3.33 20.58 21.89
CA ASN A 519 -2.39 20.53 20.78
C ASN A 519 -2.98 21.20 19.52
N LYS A 520 -4.24 20.92 19.17
CA LYS A 520 -4.98 21.65 18.11
C LYS A 520 -5.14 23.13 18.44
N LEU A 521 -5.46 23.39 19.71
CA LEU A 521 -5.38 24.67 20.41
C LEU A 521 -4.21 25.54 19.93
N ARG A 522 -3.04 24.94 20.06
CA ARG A 522 -1.77 25.60 19.83
C ARG A 522 -1.33 25.57 18.36
N TRP A 523 -1.60 24.47 17.68
CA TRP A 523 -1.07 24.16 16.36
C TRP A 523 -2.22 23.90 15.40
N GLU A 524 -2.69 24.94 14.70
CA GLU A 524 -3.59 24.74 13.58
C GLU A 524 -2.89 23.90 12.50
N ALA A 525 -3.55 22.82 12.05
CA ALA A 525 -3.03 21.95 11.01
C ALA A 525 -3.23 22.58 9.62
N ASN A 526 -2.19 22.55 8.78
CA ASN A 526 -2.24 23.08 7.42
C ASN A 526 -2.92 22.08 6.45
N GLY A 527 -3.56 22.60 5.39
CA GLY A 527 -4.49 21.93 4.48
C GLY A 527 -3.95 20.84 3.55
N ALA A 528 -2.95 20.06 3.98
CA ALA A 528 -2.47 18.85 3.27
C ALA A 528 -3.05 17.54 3.86
N VAL A 529 -3.70 17.60 5.02
CA VAL A 529 -4.27 16.46 5.75
C VAL A 529 -5.70 16.72 6.18
N ILE A 530 -6.47 15.65 6.34
CA ILE A 530 -7.82 15.70 6.88
C ILE A 530 -7.70 15.88 8.39
N THR A 531 -8.22 17.00 8.88
CA THR A 531 -8.37 17.28 10.30
C THR A 531 -9.77 17.78 10.57
N TYR A 532 -10.35 17.29 11.66
CA TYR A 532 -11.69 17.68 12.10
C TYR A 532 -11.64 18.70 13.25
N PRO A 533 -12.73 19.45 13.48
CA PRO A 533 -12.81 20.42 14.56
C PRO A 533 -12.47 19.87 15.95
N THR A 534 -12.80 18.61 16.24
CA THR A 534 -12.52 17.99 17.55
C THR A 534 -11.69 16.71 17.43
N PRO A 535 -10.85 16.38 18.45
CA PRO A 535 -10.12 15.11 18.50
C PRO A 535 -11.02 13.88 18.33
N ALA A 536 -12.17 13.85 18.99
CA ALA A 536 -13.14 12.76 18.87
C ALA A 536 -13.59 12.51 17.42
N GLN A 537 -13.73 13.57 16.61
CA GLN A 537 -14.07 13.43 15.19
C GLN A 537 -12.90 12.87 14.36
N ASP A 538 -11.65 13.24 14.68
CA ASP A 538 -10.48 12.65 14.04
C ASP A 538 -10.35 11.16 14.36
N VAL A 539 -10.58 10.78 15.62
CA VAL A 539 -10.56 9.38 16.08
C VAL A 539 -11.68 8.57 15.42
N GLU A 540 -12.89 9.10 15.35
CA GLU A 540 -14.01 8.44 14.68
C GLU A 540 -13.73 8.27 13.18
N TYR A 541 -13.18 9.28 12.51
CA TYR A 541 -12.79 9.16 11.12
C TYR A 541 -11.73 8.08 10.91
N LEU A 542 -10.68 8.07 11.75
CA LEU A 542 -9.62 7.07 11.74
C LEU A 542 -10.20 5.66 11.90
N ARG A 543 -11.02 5.44 12.94
CA ARG A 543 -11.71 4.16 13.21
C ARG A 543 -12.54 3.74 12.01
N SER A 544 -13.39 4.63 11.54
CA SER A 544 -14.29 4.39 10.41
C SER A 544 -13.53 4.03 9.13
N PHE A 545 -12.41 4.70 8.87
CA PHE A 545 -11.55 4.40 7.73
C PHE A 545 -10.95 3.00 7.82
N VAL A 546 -10.29 2.69 8.94
CA VAL A 546 -9.56 1.44 9.08
C VAL A 546 -10.50 0.22 9.18
N THR A 547 -11.67 0.36 9.83
CA THR A 547 -12.71 -0.69 9.85
C THR A 547 -13.18 -1.03 8.43
N ARG A 548 -13.44 -0.01 7.59
CA ARG A 548 -13.84 -0.24 6.19
C ARG A 548 -12.73 -0.90 5.37
N ARG A 549 -11.46 -0.51 5.60
CA ARG A 549 -10.31 -1.11 4.90
C ARG A 549 -10.12 -2.56 5.29
N ASP A 550 -10.12 -2.86 6.58
CA ASP A 550 -9.98 -4.20 7.09
C ASP A 550 -11.08 -5.13 6.53
N THR A 551 -12.34 -4.71 6.60
CA THR A 551 -13.46 -5.48 6.02
C THR A 551 -13.26 -5.73 4.51
N ALA A 552 -12.94 -4.69 3.75
CA ALA A 552 -12.86 -4.78 2.29
C ALA A 552 -11.63 -5.59 1.82
N LEU A 553 -10.45 -5.32 2.39
CA LEU A 553 -9.20 -5.99 2.07
C LEU A 553 -9.13 -7.40 2.64
N GLY A 554 -9.73 -7.65 3.81
CA GLY A 554 -9.89 -8.99 4.35
C GLY A 554 -10.66 -9.90 3.40
N THR A 555 -11.69 -9.36 2.75
CA THR A 555 -12.35 -10.08 1.66
C THR A 555 -11.37 -10.29 0.49
N VAL A 556 -10.55 -9.29 0.13
CA VAL A 556 -9.57 -9.38 -0.97
C VAL A 556 -8.62 -10.53 -0.76
N TRP A 557 -7.96 -10.59 0.40
CA TRP A 557 -7.03 -11.65 0.74
C TRP A 557 -7.73 -12.99 0.95
N GLY A 558 -8.89 -13.02 1.63
CA GLY A 558 -9.65 -14.25 1.86
C GLY A 558 -10.27 -14.89 0.61
N GLY A 559 -10.33 -14.17 -0.52
CA GLY A 559 -10.88 -14.65 -1.79
C GLY A 559 -9.82 -15.04 -2.84
N ASN A 560 -10.15 -14.90 -4.13
CA ASN A 560 -9.23 -15.10 -5.26
C ASN A 560 -8.24 -13.93 -5.38
N PHE A 561 -7.36 -13.76 -4.40
CA PHE A 561 -6.27 -12.80 -4.46
C PHE A 561 -5.24 -13.27 -5.49
N VAL A 562 -5.16 -12.57 -6.62
CA VAL A 562 -4.31 -12.89 -7.77
C VAL A 562 -3.38 -11.73 -8.15
N ALA A 563 -3.19 -10.74 -7.26
CA ALA A 563 -2.32 -9.58 -7.50
C ALA A 563 -1.00 -9.97 -8.18
N GLY A 564 -0.61 -9.27 -9.23
CA GLY A 564 0.63 -9.52 -9.96
C GLY A 564 0.65 -10.80 -10.82
N ALA A 565 -0.30 -11.72 -10.69
CA ALA A 565 -0.36 -12.92 -11.55
C ALA A 565 -0.76 -12.53 -12.98
N LEU A 566 0.06 -12.93 -13.95
CA LEU A 566 -0.30 -12.84 -15.36
C LEU A 566 -1.25 -14.00 -15.72
N PRO A 567 -2.37 -13.76 -16.43
CA PRO A 567 -3.30 -14.83 -16.78
C PRO A 567 -2.62 -15.90 -17.66
N PRO A 568 -2.78 -17.21 -17.38
CA PRO A 568 -2.20 -18.22 -18.24
C PRO A 568 -2.86 -18.22 -19.63
N ASP A 569 -2.14 -18.72 -20.63
CA ASP A 569 -2.71 -18.97 -21.96
C ASP A 569 -3.92 -19.90 -21.84
N GLY A 570 -5.01 -19.54 -22.52
CA GLY A 570 -6.26 -20.28 -22.37
C GLY A 570 -7.46 -19.59 -22.98
N TYR A 571 -8.64 -20.15 -22.69
CA TYR A 571 -9.92 -19.60 -23.12
C TYR A 571 -10.63 -18.97 -21.93
N TYR A 572 -11.21 -17.79 -22.15
CA TYR A 572 -11.84 -17.01 -21.11
C TYR A 572 -13.15 -16.38 -21.61
N THR A 573 -14.11 -16.23 -20.70
CA THR A 573 -15.05 -15.10 -20.78
C THR A 573 -14.47 -13.94 -19.98
N ILE A 574 -14.69 -12.71 -20.47
CA ILE A 574 -14.11 -11.49 -19.89
C ILE A 574 -15.26 -10.63 -19.37
N GLY A 575 -15.38 -10.51 -18.05
CA GLY A 575 -16.50 -9.80 -17.41
C GLY A 575 -16.21 -8.33 -17.12
N ASN A 576 -17.22 -7.47 -17.16
CA ASN A 576 -17.24 -6.14 -16.54
C ASN A 576 -18.55 -6.02 -15.76
N GLY A 577 -18.46 -6.04 -14.42
CA GLY A 577 -19.64 -6.17 -13.58
C GLY A 577 -20.43 -7.46 -13.87
N ALA A 578 -21.71 -7.32 -14.20
CA ALA A 578 -22.60 -8.45 -14.52
C ALA A 578 -22.62 -8.86 -16.00
N LEU A 579 -21.87 -8.16 -16.87
CA LEU A 579 -21.85 -8.37 -18.32
C LEU A 579 -20.51 -8.97 -18.79
N ASN A 580 -20.49 -9.55 -19.99
CA ASN A 580 -19.29 -10.07 -20.64
C ASN A 580 -18.96 -9.29 -21.91
N LEU A 581 -17.67 -9.15 -22.20
CA LEU A 581 -17.16 -8.74 -23.50
C LEU A 581 -17.75 -9.64 -24.60
N ASP A 582 -18.23 -9.04 -25.68
CA ASP A 582 -19.03 -9.70 -26.71
C ASP A 582 -18.73 -9.11 -28.09
N VAL A 583 -18.57 -9.97 -29.09
CA VAL A 583 -18.57 -9.55 -30.50
C VAL A 583 -20.00 -9.37 -30.97
N ASN A 584 -20.34 -8.15 -31.38
CA ASN A 584 -21.72 -7.80 -31.75
C ASN A 584 -22.34 -8.78 -32.76
N LYS A 585 -23.51 -9.30 -32.41
CA LYS A 585 -24.30 -10.30 -33.18
C LYS A 585 -23.53 -11.58 -33.50
N ALA A 586 -22.49 -11.93 -32.74
CA ALA A 586 -21.61 -13.07 -33.02
C ALA A 586 -21.01 -13.03 -34.44
N SER A 587 -20.79 -11.82 -34.97
CA SER A 587 -20.31 -11.62 -36.34
C SER A 587 -18.97 -12.31 -36.59
N LEU A 588 -18.81 -12.89 -37.77
CA LEU A 588 -17.54 -13.49 -38.23
C LEU A 588 -16.72 -12.52 -39.09
N VAL A 589 -17.18 -11.28 -39.26
CA VAL A 589 -16.62 -10.30 -40.20
C VAL A 589 -15.69 -9.32 -39.49
N LYS A 590 -14.58 -8.95 -40.16
CA LYS A 590 -13.68 -7.88 -39.69
C LYS A 590 -14.42 -6.54 -39.56
N GLY A 591 -14.03 -5.74 -38.57
CA GLY A 591 -14.66 -4.48 -38.23
C GLY A 591 -15.94 -4.62 -37.39
N ALA A 592 -16.37 -5.84 -37.04
CA ALA A 592 -17.48 -5.99 -36.11
C ALA A 592 -17.10 -5.46 -34.72
N ASN A 593 -18.03 -4.73 -34.12
CA ASN A 593 -17.82 -4.02 -32.87
C ASN A 593 -17.63 -4.97 -31.67
N LEU A 594 -16.78 -4.60 -30.71
CA LEU A 594 -16.83 -5.16 -29.36
C LEU A 594 -17.75 -4.33 -28.47
N GLN A 595 -18.57 -5.03 -27.70
CA GLN A 595 -19.52 -4.48 -26.75
C GLN A 595 -19.51 -5.31 -25.46
N VAL A 596 -20.24 -4.89 -24.44
CA VAL A 596 -20.61 -5.76 -23.31
C VAL A 596 -22.03 -6.26 -23.47
N TRP A 597 -22.29 -7.52 -23.09
CA TRP A 597 -23.60 -8.16 -23.22
C TRP A 597 -23.85 -9.14 -22.08
N SER A 598 -25.13 -9.37 -21.74
CA SER A 598 -25.51 -10.33 -20.70
C SER A 598 -24.93 -11.73 -21.01
N PRO A 599 -24.42 -12.48 -20.02
CA PRO A 599 -23.87 -13.80 -20.25
C PRO A 599 -24.85 -14.71 -21.02
N ASN A 600 -24.46 -15.19 -22.20
CA ASN A 600 -25.35 -15.96 -23.09
C ASN A 600 -24.79 -17.32 -23.52
N ARG A 601 -23.61 -17.70 -22.98
CA ARG A 601 -22.87 -18.94 -23.29
C ARG A 601 -22.51 -19.12 -24.78
N GLY A 602 -22.72 -18.10 -25.62
CA GLY A 602 -22.42 -18.12 -27.05
C GLY A 602 -20.95 -17.80 -27.32
N GLY A 603 -20.45 -18.25 -28.48
CA GLY A 603 -19.05 -18.07 -28.86
C GLY A 603 -18.60 -16.63 -29.12
N ALA A 604 -19.54 -15.67 -29.17
CA ALA A 604 -19.23 -14.24 -29.23
C ALA A 604 -18.53 -13.73 -27.96
N GLN A 605 -18.70 -14.42 -26.82
CA GLN A 605 -18.20 -14.00 -25.50
C GLN A 605 -16.93 -14.74 -25.06
N THR A 606 -16.43 -15.65 -25.90
CA THR A 606 -15.27 -16.49 -25.56
C THR A 606 -14.05 -16.05 -26.35
N PHE A 607 -12.98 -15.73 -25.63
CA PHE A 607 -11.72 -15.25 -26.19
C PHE A 607 -10.58 -16.19 -25.80
N ARG A 608 -9.70 -16.48 -26.75
CA ARG A 608 -8.41 -17.09 -26.48
C ARG A 608 -7.44 -15.97 -26.10
N LEU A 609 -6.91 -16.03 -24.88
CA LEU A 609 -5.74 -15.25 -24.47
C LEU A 609 -4.48 -16.03 -24.83
N GLN A 610 -3.53 -15.36 -25.46
CA GLN A 610 -2.23 -15.92 -25.78
C GLN A 610 -1.14 -14.89 -25.55
N ARG A 611 -0.18 -15.20 -24.68
CA ARG A 611 0.96 -14.36 -24.35
C ARG A 611 2.10 -14.57 -25.34
N GLY A 612 2.64 -13.47 -25.86
CA GLY A 612 3.80 -13.44 -26.74
C GLY A 612 5.13 -13.48 -25.98
N ALA A 613 6.22 -13.73 -26.72
CA ALA A 613 7.58 -13.63 -26.19
C ALA A 613 7.97 -12.18 -25.79
N ASP A 614 7.26 -11.19 -26.33
CA ASP A 614 7.34 -9.78 -25.96
C ASP A 614 6.62 -9.46 -24.63
N GLY A 615 5.99 -10.46 -24.01
CA GLY A 615 5.27 -10.34 -22.75
C GLY A 615 3.87 -9.75 -22.85
N LEU A 616 3.43 -9.37 -24.06
CA LEU A 616 2.10 -8.83 -24.33
C LEU A 616 1.12 -9.95 -24.72
N TYR A 617 -0.17 -9.73 -24.48
CA TYR A 617 -1.23 -10.64 -24.85
C TYR A 617 -1.86 -10.26 -26.18
N SER A 618 -2.19 -11.27 -26.97
CA SER A 618 -3.19 -11.15 -28.03
C SER A 618 -4.47 -11.84 -27.57
N LEU A 619 -5.61 -11.22 -27.89
CA LEU A 619 -6.93 -11.76 -27.60
C LEU A 619 -7.62 -12.06 -28.93
N ARG A 620 -8.05 -13.30 -29.13
CA ARG A 620 -8.79 -13.71 -30.34
C ARG A 620 -10.15 -14.24 -29.95
N ASN A 621 -11.21 -13.71 -30.56
CA ASN A 621 -12.53 -14.30 -30.37
C ASN A 621 -12.53 -15.72 -30.97
N VAL A 622 -13.01 -16.72 -30.22
CA VAL A 622 -12.94 -18.13 -30.66
C VAL A 622 -13.87 -18.41 -31.84
N ASN A 623 -15.05 -17.78 -31.86
CA ASN A 623 -16.03 -17.96 -32.93
C ASN A 623 -15.51 -17.46 -34.28
N SER A 624 -15.03 -16.21 -34.33
CA SER A 624 -14.55 -15.55 -35.56
C SER A 624 -13.08 -15.81 -35.89
N THR A 625 -12.27 -16.19 -34.92
CA THR A 625 -10.79 -16.27 -34.97
C THR A 625 -10.07 -14.93 -35.16
N LEU A 626 -10.81 -13.82 -35.21
CA LEU A 626 -10.30 -12.46 -35.37
C LEU A 626 -9.76 -11.91 -34.04
N ALA A 627 -8.78 -11.03 -34.13
CA ALA A 627 -8.13 -10.40 -32.98
C ALA A 627 -8.96 -9.20 -32.48
N MET A 628 -8.99 -9.01 -31.16
CA MET A 628 -9.43 -7.75 -30.55
C MET A 628 -8.40 -6.65 -30.87
N ASP A 629 -8.89 -5.56 -31.46
CA ASP A 629 -8.07 -4.57 -32.16
C ASP A 629 -8.58 -3.15 -31.83
N VAL A 630 -7.65 -2.20 -31.67
CA VAL A 630 -7.98 -0.78 -31.54
C VAL A 630 -8.14 -0.16 -32.93
N ALA A 631 -9.32 0.38 -33.23
CA ALA A 631 -9.68 0.85 -34.56
C ALA A 631 -8.68 1.86 -35.13
N GLY A 632 -8.12 1.51 -36.29
CA GLY A 632 -7.13 2.33 -37.01
C GLY A 632 -5.78 2.46 -36.32
N GLY A 633 -5.53 1.75 -35.21
CA GLY A 633 -4.31 1.90 -34.43
C GLY A 633 -4.15 3.26 -33.74
N VAL A 634 -5.26 3.96 -33.47
CA VAL A 634 -5.24 5.33 -32.96
C VAL A 634 -5.28 5.37 -31.43
N ALA A 635 -4.19 5.81 -30.80
CA ALA A 635 -4.09 6.02 -29.36
C ALA A 635 -4.79 7.32 -28.91
N ALA A 636 -6.12 7.32 -28.86
CA ALA A 636 -6.93 8.44 -28.42
C ALA A 636 -8.09 8.01 -27.53
N ASN A 637 -8.55 8.92 -26.66
CA ASN A 637 -9.73 8.68 -25.83
C ASN A 637 -10.93 8.38 -26.74
N ARG A 638 -11.69 7.35 -26.38
CA ARG A 638 -12.90 6.90 -27.09
C ARG A 638 -12.62 6.27 -28.46
N THR A 639 -11.37 5.96 -28.82
CA THR A 639 -11.12 5.13 -30.00
C THR A 639 -11.80 3.78 -29.82
N ASN A 640 -12.54 3.35 -30.82
CA ASN A 640 -13.34 2.14 -30.77
C ASN A 640 -12.47 0.87 -30.68
N VAL A 641 -12.99 -0.17 -30.00
CA VAL A 641 -12.40 -1.51 -30.03
C VAL A 641 -13.31 -2.43 -30.84
N TRP A 642 -12.72 -3.13 -31.79
CA TRP A 642 -13.42 -3.99 -32.74
C TRP A 642 -12.62 -5.27 -33.01
N GLN A 643 -13.17 -6.21 -33.77
CA GLN A 643 -12.40 -7.37 -34.22
C GLN A 643 -11.79 -7.13 -35.59
N HIS A 644 -10.53 -7.52 -35.78
CA HIS A 644 -9.82 -7.38 -37.06
C HIS A 644 -9.02 -8.63 -37.42
N THR A 645 -8.66 -8.75 -38.70
CA THR A 645 -7.73 -9.79 -39.16
C THR A 645 -6.43 -9.70 -38.38
N VAL A 646 -5.95 -10.85 -37.89
CA VAL A 646 -4.68 -10.94 -37.16
C VAL A 646 -3.57 -10.37 -38.04
N ASN A 647 -2.89 -9.33 -37.55
CA ASN A 647 -1.81 -8.64 -38.24
C ASN A 647 -0.60 -8.38 -37.33
N ASN A 648 -0.67 -8.79 -36.05
CA ASN A 648 0.40 -8.68 -35.04
C ASN A 648 0.90 -7.23 -34.77
N THR A 649 0.11 -6.22 -35.17
CA THR A 649 0.41 -4.81 -34.89
C THR A 649 0.20 -4.50 -33.41
N ALA A 650 0.71 -3.35 -32.96
CA ALA A 650 0.48 -2.84 -31.61
C ALA A 650 -1.02 -2.66 -31.28
N ALA A 651 -1.88 -2.44 -32.29
CA ALA A 651 -3.32 -2.32 -32.09
C ALA A 651 -3.99 -3.62 -31.57
N GLN A 652 -3.32 -4.76 -31.71
CA GLN A 652 -3.82 -6.10 -31.31
C GLN A 652 -3.11 -6.67 -30.09
N LYS A 653 -2.25 -5.87 -29.46
CA LYS A 653 -1.43 -6.29 -28.33
C LYS A 653 -1.84 -5.54 -27.08
N TRP A 654 -1.98 -6.29 -26.00
CA TRP A 654 -2.54 -5.82 -24.75
C TRP A 654 -1.63 -6.23 -23.60
N ARG A 655 -1.25 -5.28 -22.77
CA ARG A 655 -0.66 -5.59 -21.48
C ARG A 655 -1.80 -5.87 -20.51
N VAL A 656 -1.77 -7.04 -19.87
CA VAL A 656 -2.81 -7.46 -18.91
C VAL A 656 -2.20 -7.46 -17.51
N VAL A 657 -2.76 -6.64 -16.62
CA VAL A 657 -2.28 -6.46 -15.24
C VAL A 657 -3.45 -6.49 -14.26
N THR A 658 -3.21 -6.97 -13.03
CA THR A 658 -4.21 -6.85 -11.97
C THR A 658 -4.34 -5.40 -11.51
N TYR A 659 -5.56 -4.88 -11.45
CA TYR A 659 -5.90 -3.53 -11.02
C TYR A 659 -5.94 -3.39 -9.49
N ASP A 660 -6.65 -4.29 -8.80
CA ASP A 660 -6.91 -4.25 -7.35
C ASP A 660 -6.61 -5.59 -6.65
N GLY A 661 -5.77 -6.41 -7.27
CA GLY A 661 -5.47 -7.77 -6.80
C GLY A 661 -6.55 -8.80 -7.09
N ARG A 662 -7.68 -8.43 -7.71
CA ARG A 662 -8.75 -9.35 -8.16
C ARG A 662 -9.13 -9.15 -9.61
N ASN A 663 -9.33 -7.90 -10.01
CA ASN A 663 -9.72 -7.51 -11.35
C ASN A 663 -8.49 -7.21 -12.20
N TYR A 664 -8.64 -7.30 -13.51
CA TYR A 664 -7.65 -7.01 -14.53
C TYR A 664 -7.95 -5.70 -15.26
N THR A 665 -6.91 -5.07 -15.76
CA THR A 665 -6.98 -4.00 -16.75
C THR A 665 -6.19 -4.44 -17.99
N PHE A 666 -6.74 -4.12 -19.17
CA PHE A 666 -6.11 -4.38 -20.47
C PHE A 666 -5.59 -3.05 -21.03
N ALA A 667 -4.30 -2.77 -20.85
CA ALA A 667 -3.67 -1.60 -21.43
C ALA A 667 -3.31 -1.86 -22.90
N SER A 668 -3.66 -0.93 -23.78
CA SER A 668 -3.28 -1.02 -25.19
C SER A 668 -1.79 -0.82 -25.34
N SER A 669 -1.13 -1.60 -26.21
CA SER A 669 0.29 -1.36 -26.49
C SER A 669 0.54 -0.12 -27.37
N LEU A 670 -0.53 0.55 -27.84
CA LEU A 670 -0.43 1.81 -28.57
C LEU A 670 -0.07 2.95 -27.59
N GLY A 671 1.19 3.39 -27.63
CA GLY A 671 1.73 4.43 -26.75
C GLY A 671 2.62 3.92 -25.61
N ILE A 672 2.89 2.61 -25.54
CA ILE A 672 3.90 2.05 -24.62
C ILE A 672 5.29 2.29 -25.21
N THR A 673 5.90 3.43 -24.87
CA THR A 673 7.33 3.70 -25.14
C THR A 673 8.15 3.25 -23.94
N ALA A 674 8.94 2.20 -24.14
CA ALA A 674 9.75 1.46 -23.17
C ALA A 674 9.01 0.33 -22.43
N VAL A 675 9.38 -0.90 -22.80
CA VAL A 675 9.29 -2.07 -21.91
C VAL A 675 10.32 -1.84 -20.80
N LEU A 676 9.95 -1.04 -19.80
CA LEU A 676 10.62 -1.03 -18.51
C LEU A 676 9.58 -1.48 -17.50
N ASP A 677 9.57 -2.78 -17.26
CA ASP A 677 9.43 -3.37 -15.92
C ASP A 677 8.80 -2.47 -14.85
N THR A 678 7.48 -2.30 -14.87
CA THR A 678 6.69 -1.86 -13.71
C THR A 678 5.29 -2.42 -13.85
N THR A 679 5.01 -3.56 -13.20
CA THR A 679 3.65 -3.97 -12.87
C THR A 679 2.91 -2.75 -12.33
N GLY A 680 1.86 -2.28 -13.04
CA GLY A 680 1.09 -1.05 -12.77
C GLY A 680 -0.10 -0.77 -13.69
N PRO A 681 -1.24 -0.17 -13.24
CA PRO A 681 -2.21 0.46 -14.13
C PRO A 681 -1.48 1.63 -14.80
N GLU A 682 -1.06 1.40 -16.04
CA GLU A 682 -0.19 2.31 -16.76
C GLU A 682 -0.81 3.70 -16.93
N VAL A 683 0.08 4.70 -16.96
CA VAL A 683 -0.16 5.97 -17.64
C VAL A 683 -0.36 5.64 -19.12
N GLY A 684 -1.60 5.66 -19.62
CA GLY A 684 -1.89 5.23 -21.00
C GLY A 684 -3.37 4.99 -21.27
N TYR A 685 -3.67 4.37 -22.41
CA TYR A 685 -5.02 4.01 -22.82
C TYR A 685 -5.34 2.56 -22.47
N VAL A 686 -6.45 2.34 -21.77
CA VAL A 686 -6.93 1.03 -21.31
C VAL A 686 -8.29 0.71 -21.90
N LEU A 687 -8.63 -0.58 -21.96
CA LEU A 687 -9.97 -1.04 -22.30
C LEU A 687 -11.00 -0.42 -21.35
N ASP A 688 -12.07 0.11 -21.90
CA ASP A 688 -13.05 0.93 -21.20
C ASP A 688 -14.45 0.64 -21.74
N VAL A 689 -15.39 0.34 -20.83
CA VAL A 689 -16.82 0.28 -21.17
C VAL A 689 -17.37 1.70 -21.18
N HIS A 690 -17.90 2.13 -22.32
CA HIS A 690 -18.28 3.52 -22.54
C HIS A 690 -19.22 4.06 -21.46
N ALA A 691 -18.82 5.17 -20.84
CA ALA A 691 -19.59 5.90 -19.82
C ALA A 691 -20.04 5.03 -18.63
N ALA A 692 -19.29 3.97 -18.32
CA ALA A 692 -19.65 2.99 -17.28
C ALA A 692 -21.05 2.37 -17.45
N GLY A 693 -21.50 2.21 -18.70
CA GLY A 693 -22.80 1.62 -18.98
C GLY A 693 -22.89 0.16 -18.52
N THR A 694 -24.01 -0.17 -17.88
CA THR A 694 -24.30 -1.50 -17.30
C THR A 694 -25.33 -2.29 -18.08
N VAL A 695 -25.67 -1.85 -19.30
CA VAL A 695 -26.69 -2.47 -20.16
C VAL A 695 -26.05 -3.20 -21.34
N SER A 696 -26.71 -4.28 -21.78
CA SER A 696 -26.30 -5.04 -22.97
C SER A 696 -26.24 -4.15 -24.21
N GLY A 697 -25.16 -4.28 -24.98
CA GLY A 697 -24.89 -3.50 -26.19
C GLY A 697 -24.06 -2.24 -25.94
N THR A 698 -23.69 -1.95 -24.69
CA THR A 698 -22.81 -0.81 -24.39
C THR A 698 -21.45 -1.01 -25.07
N ASN A 699 -20.96 0.05 -25.73
CA ASN A 699 -19.74 0.00 -26.52
C ASN A 699 -18.48 -0.21 -25.67
N VAL A 700 -17.49 -0.89 -26.25
CA VAL A 700 -16.14 -1.01 -25.68
C VAL A 700 -15.17 -0.16 -26.50
N GLN A 701 -14.39 0.66 -25.81
CA GLN A 701 -13.45 1.62 -26.39
C GLN A 701 -12.12 1.55 -25.62
N ILE A 702 -11.13 2.32 -26.06
CA ILE A 702 -9.99 2.67 -25.21
C ILE A 702 -10.18 4.07 -24.61
N TYR A 703 -9.76 4.26 -23.36
CA TYR A 703 -9.79 5.56 -22.68
C TYR A 703 -8.59 5.66 -21.74
N ARG A 704 -8.16 6.89 -21.40
CA ARG A 704 -7.09 7.08 -20.43
C ARG A 704 -7.45 6.39 -19.11
N SER A 705 -6.47 5.70 -18.54
CA SER A 705 -6.63 5.06 -17.23
C SER A 705 -7.10 6.11 -16.21
N ASN A 706 -8.26 5.86 -15.60
CA ASN A 706 -8.86 6.71 -14.58
C ASN A 706 -9.30 5.90 -13.34
N GLY A 707 -9.19 4.57 -13.40
CA GLY A 707 -9.45 3.69 -12.28
C GLY A 707 -10.92 3.40 -11.99
N ASN A 708 -11.85 3.87 -12.82
CA ASN A 708 -13.27 3.61 -12.63
C ASN A 708 -13.64 2.14 -12.88
N ALA A 709 -14.77 1.69 -12.34
CA ALA A 709 -15.21 0.29 -12.44
C ALA A 709 -15.39 -0.22 -13.88
N ASN A 710 -15.63 0.68 -14.84
CA ASN A 710 -15.76 0.39 -16.26
C ASN A 710 -14.43 0.08 -16.97
N GLN A 711 -13.29 0.17 -16.27
CA GLN A 711 -11.95 -0.20 -16.73
C GLN A 711 -11.39 -1.43 -16.00
N ARG A 712 -12.24 -2.09 -15.18
CA ARG A 712 -11.89 -3.26 -14.37
C ARG A 712 -12.62 -4.48 -14.90
N PHE A 713 -11.88 -5.54 -15.19
CA PHE A 713 -12.42 -6.73 -15.86
C PHE A 713 -12.09 -8.00 -15.10
N THR A 714 -12.98 -8.98 -15.12
CA THR A 714 -12.71 -10.33 -14.60
C THR A 714 -12.32 -11.26 -15.75
N LEU A 715 -11.40 -12.18 -15.49
CA LEU A 715 -11.05 -13.26 -16.42
C LEU A 715 -11.55 -14.57 -15.85
N ASN A 716 -12.54 -15.18 -16.52
CA ASN A 716 -13.16 -16.43 -16.07
C ASN A 716 -12.73 -17.56 -17.01
N PRO A 717 -11.84 -18.48 -16.58
CA PRO A 717 -11.37 -19.58 -17.43
C PRO A 717 -12.54 -20.46 -17.90
N VAL A 718 -12.49 -20.89 -19.16
CA VAL A 718 -13.44 -21.85 -19.72
C VAL A 718 -12.72 -22.98 -20.45
N THR A 719 -13.28 -24.18 -20.35
CA THR A 719 -12.79 -25.36 -21.07
C THR A 719 -13.64 -25.59 -22.30
N LEU A 720 -13.01 -25.62 -23.48
CA LEU A 720 -13.66 -25.94 -24.74
C LEU A 720 -13.43 -27.42 -25.11
N PRO A 721 -14.33 -28.03 -25.89
CA PRO A 721 -14.16 -29.41 -26.34
C PRO A 721 -12.84 -29.58 -27.12
N ALA A 722 -12.13 -30.66 -26.82
CA ALA A 722 -10.97 -31.07 -27.60
C ALA A 722 -11.40 -31.42 -29.04
N PRO A 723 -10.51 -31.23 -30.04
CA PRO A 723 -10.72 -31.77 -31.38
C PRO A 723 -11.02 -33.27 -31.33
N PRO A 724 -11.82 -33.81 -32.28
CA PRO A 724 -12.06 -35.24 -32.34
C PRO A 724 -10.74 -35.99 -32.52
N ALA A 725 -10.58 -37.07 -31.76
CA ALA A 725 -9.33 -37.81 -31.64
C ALA A 725 -9.10 -38.75 -32.81
N ASP A 726 -7.82 -38.94 -33.15
CA ASP A 726 -7.37 -39.81 -34.22
C ASP A 726 -7.80 -41.27 -34.03
N GLY A 727 -8.20 -41.92 -35.12
CA GLY A 727 -8.67 -43.31 -35.16
C GLY A 727 -9.99 -43.57 -34.43
N ARG A 728 -10.64 -42.54 -33.84
CA ARG A 728 -11.91 -42.71 -33.12
C ARG A 728 -13.10 -42.47 -34.04
N THR A 729 -14.16 -43.23 -33.80
CA THR A 729 -15.44 -43.13 -34.52
C THR A 729 -16.41 -42.22 -33.78
N TYR A 730 -17.10 -41.36 -34.53
CA TYR A 730 -18.05 -40.38 -34.01
C TYR A 730 -19.38 -40.43 -34.76
N THR A 731 -20.45 -40.06 -34.07
CA THR A 731 -21.63 -39.51 -34.73
C THR A 731 -21.52 -37.99 -34.72
N VAL A 732 -21.99 -37.32 -35.77
CA VAL A 732 -21.86 -35.85 -35.90
C VAL A 732 -23.26 -35.23 -35.97
N ALA A 733 -23.69 -34.61 -34.88
CA ALA A 733 -25.02 -34.02 -34.73
C ALA A 733 -25.09 -32.59 -35.23
N SER A 734 -26.20 -32.20 -35.85
CA SER A 734 -26.46 -30.79 -36.16
C SER A 734 -26.80 -30.03 -34.88
N ALA A 735 -26.23 -28.84 -34.70
CA ALA A 735 -26.62 -27.95 -33.60
C ALA A 735 -27.99 -27.30 -33.82
N LYS A 736 -28.51 -27.30 -35.05
CA LYS A 736 -29.87 -26.84 -35.35
C LYS A 736 -30.93 -27.77 -34.74
N ASN A 737 -30.65 -29.07 -34.71
CA ASN A 737 -31.47 -30.08 -34.03
C ASN A 737 -30.58 -31.29 -33.66
N THR A 738 -30.30 -31.45 -32.38
CA THR A 738 -29.42 -32.51 -31.84
C THR A 738 -30.02 -33.91 -31.94
N GLY A 739 -31.23 -34.08 -32.48
CA GLY A 739 -31.80 -35.37 -32.90
C GLY A 739 -31.45 -35.76 -34.34
N LYS A 740 -30.78 -34.88 -35.10
CA LYS A 740 -30.32 -35.14 -36.48
C LYS A 740 -28.81 -35.35 -36.53
N ARG A 741 -28.35 -36.27 -37.37
CA ARG A 741 -26.94 -36.61 -37.58
C ARG A 741 -26.59 -36.46 -39.06
N LEU A 742 -25.32 -36.14 -39.35
CA LEU A 742 -24.73 -36.41 -40.66
C LEU A 742 -24.92 -37.87 -41.02
N ASP A 743 -25.31 -38.11 -42.26
CA ASP A 743 -25.79 -39.41 -42.74
C ASP A 743 -25.41 -39.55 -44.22
N VAL A 744 -24.83 -40.69 -44.59
CA VAL A 744 -24.67 -41.06 -46.01
C VAL A 744 -25.98 -41.63 -46.53
N PHE A 745 -26.55 -40.98 -47.55
CA PHE A 745 -27.86 -41.32 -48.10
C PHE A 745 -27.98 -42.82 -48.43
N GLY A 746 -29.02 -43.44 -47.87
CA GLY A 746 -29.35 -44.85 -48.09
C GLY A 746 -28.31 -45.84 -47.55
N ALA A 747 -27.35 -45.40 -46.73
CA ALA A 747 -26.18 -46.17 -46.34
C ALA A 747 -25.41 -46.76 -47.54
N SER A 748 -25.48 -46.10 -48.70
CA SER A 748 -24.88 -46.61 -49.95
C SER A 748 -23.35 -46.73 -49.80
N PRO A 749 -22.72 -47.79 -50.34
CA PRO A 749 -21.26 -47.92 -50.43
C PRO A 749 -20.66 -47.21 -51.66
N ASP A 750 -21.53 -46.67 -52.54
CA ASP A 750 -21.14 -46.15 -53.84
C ASP A 750 -20.41 -44.80 -53.72
N LEU A 751 -19.52 -44.56 -54.68
CA LEU A 751 -18.88 -43.25 -54.80
C LEU A 751 -19.94 -42.19 -55.10
N ARG A 752 -19.74 -40.98 -54.56
CA ARG A 752 -20.62 -39.81 -54.73
C ARG A 752 -22.00 -39.97 -54.09
N ALA A 753 -22.20 -40.98 -53.24
CA ALA A 753 -23.40 -41.04 -52.40
C ALA A 753 -23.48 -39.78 -51.52
N ASN A 754 -24.66 -39.15 -51.52
CA ASN A 754 -24.86 -37.84 -50.93
C ASN A 754 -24.69 -37.86 -49.41
N VAL A 755 -24.13 -36.79 -48.83
CA VAL A 755 -24.15 -36.56 -47.39
C VAL A 755 -25.31 -35.63 -47.06
N GLN A 756 -26.14 -36.06 -46.12
CA GLN A 756 -27.37 -35.38 -45.70
C GLN A 756 -27.45 -35.34 -44.18
N ILE A 757 -28.50 -34.72 -43.64
CA ILE A 757 -28.92 -34.94 -42.26
C ILE A 757 -30.10 -35.93 -42.18
N TRP A 758 -30.09 -36.79 -41.18
CA TRP A 758 -31.16 -37.75 -40.92
C TRP A 758 -31.39 -37.93 -39.42
N ARG A 759 -32.59 -38.38 -39.02
CA ARG A 759 -32.88 -38.75 -37.62
C ARG A 759 -31.83 -39.74 -37.10
N ALA A 760 -31.39 -39.56 -35.86
CA ALA A 760 -30.39 -40.42 -35.24
C ALA A 760 -30.84 -41.89 -35.28
N ASN A 761 -29.94 -42.77 -35.70
CA ASN A 761 -30.14 -44.23 -35.74
C ASN A 761 -28.79 -44.95 -35.56
N THR A 762 -28.80 -46.29 -35.64
CA THR A 762 -27.61 -47.12 -35.40
C THR A 762 -26.83 -47.48 -36.66
N SER A 763 -27.25 -47.01 -37.83
CA SER A 763 -26.66 -47.31 -39.14
C SER A 763 -25.19 -46.87 -39.22
N ALA A 764 -24.41 -47.61 -40.01
CA ALA A 764 -23.05 -47.21 -40.36
C ALA A 764 -22.99 -45.90 -41.17
N ALA A 765 -24.11 -45.49 -41.79
CA ALA A 765 -24.26 -44.21 -42.49
C ALA A 765 -24.01 -42.98 -41.60
N GLN A 766 -24.17 -43.11 -40.28
CA GLN A 766 -24.03 -42.01 -39.31
C GLN A 766 -22.74 -42.08 -38.49
N ARG A 767 -21.81 -42.97 -38.89
CA ARG A 767 -20.54 -43.21 -38.19
C ARG A 767 -19.39 -42.68 -39.04
N PHE A 768 -18.56 -41.85 -38.44
CA PHE A 768 -17.43 -41.21 -39.09
C PHE A 768 -16.16 -41.42 -38.26
N THR A 769 -15.19 -42.16 -38.81
CA THR A 769 -13.87 -42.33 -38.18
C THR A 769 -12.97 -41.17 -38.55
N VAL A 770 -12.37 -40.52 -37.56
CA VAL A 770 -11.51 -39.37 -37.76
C VAL A 770 -10.07 -39.84 -37.97
N ASN A 771 -9.46 -39.40 -39.07
CA ASN A 771 -8.03 -39.55 -39.34
C ASN A 771 -7.38 -38.17 -39.30
N THR A 772 -6.38 -37.97 -38.45
CA THR A 772 -5.67 -36.70 -38.31
C THR A 772 -4.40 -36.69 -39.18
N LEU A 773 -4.17 -35.60 -39.90
CA LEU A 773 -3.06 -35.50 -40.86
C LEU A 773 -1.80 -34.81 -40.28
N GLY A 774 -1.74 -34.62 -38.96
CA GLY A 774 -0.62 -33.96 -38.27
C GLY A 774 -0.48 -32.43 -38.50
N ASN A 775 -1.17 -31.85 -39.48
CA ASN A 775 -1.14 -30.42 -39.83
C ASN A 775 -2.41 -29.64 -39.43
N GLY A 776 -3.17 -30.19 -38.46
CA GLY A 776 -4.46 -29.65 -38.03
C GLY A 776 -5.62 -29.89 -39.00
N ALA A 777 -5.41 -30.66 -40.08
CA ALA A 777 -6.47 -31.20 -40.91
C ALA A 777 -6.88 -32.61 -40.46
N VAL A 778 -8.12 -32.95 -40.74
CA VAL A 778 -8.69 -34.27 -40.55
C VAL A 778 -9.39 -34.75 -41.82
N GLU A 779 -9.44 -36.06 -41.98
CA GLU A 779 -10.35 -36.74 -42.91
C GLU A 779 -11.45 -37.44 -42.08
N LEU A 780 -12.68 -37.47 -42.61
CA LEU A 780 -13.81 -38.12 -41.98
C LEU A 780 -14.16 -39.38 -42.79
N PHE A 781 -13.66 -40.54 -42.38
CA PHE A 781 -13.94 -41.83 -43.03
C PHE A 781 -15.37 -42.27 -42.75
N THR A 782 -16.14 -42.57 -43.79
CA THR A 782 -17.55 -43.00 -43.63
C THR A 782 -17.62 -44.47 -43.24
N GLY A 783 -18.60 -44.84 -42.41
CA GLY A 783 -18.82 -46.21 -41.98
C GLY A 783 -19.45 -47.13 -43.04
N THR A 784 -19.87 -46.60 -44.19
CA THR A 784 -20.62 -47.35 -45.23
C THR A 784 -19.75 -48.29 -46.07
N ALA A 785 -18.47 -47.95 -46.29
CA ALA A 785 -17.50 -48.82 -46.96
C ALA A 785 -16.06 -48.40 -46.65
N ALA A 786 -15.13 -49.35 -46.66
CA ALA A 786 -13.71 -49.08 -46.42
C ALA A 786 -13.11 -48.11 -47.45
N GLY A 787 -12.26 -47.18 -46.98
CA GLY A 787 -11.58 -46.20 -47.83
C GLY A 787 -12.49 -45.14 -48.45
N ARG A 788 -13.66 -44.88 -47.85
CA ARG A 788 -14.55 -43.77 -48.22
C ARG A 788 -14.43 -42.64 -47.21
N VAL A 789 -14.41 -41.40 -47.68
CA VAL A 789 -14.30 -40.19 -46.85
C VAL A 789 -15.30 -39.12 -47.29
N VAL A 790 -15.67 -38.24 -46.37
CA VAL A 790 -16.47 -37.03 -46.65
C VAL A 790 -15.65 -36.06 -47.49
N GLU A 791 -16.17 -35.70 -48.67
CA GLU A 791 -15.49 -34.89 -49.68
C GLU A 791 -16.40 -33.75 -50.16
N VAL A 792 -15.82 -32.56 -50.34
CA VAL A 792 -16.45 -31.46 -51.08
C VAL A 792 -16.46 -31.82 -52.57
N ALA A 793 -17.64 -31.87 -53.19
CA ALA A 793 -17.82 -32.40 -54.53
C ALA A 793 -16.85 -31.77 -55.56
N GLY A 794 -15.95 -32.60 -56.10
CA GLY A 794 -14.95 -32.18 -57.08
C GLY A 794 -13.95 -31.13 -56.58
N GLY A 795 -13.86 -30.90 -55.27
CA GLY A 795 -13.04 -29.84 -54.68
C GLY A 795 -13.58 -28.43 -54.92
N GLY A 796 -14.88 -28.28 -55.19
CA GLY A 796 -15.47 -26.97 -55.47
C GLY A 796 -15.28 -25.95 -54.33
N THR A 797 -15.09 -24.69 -54.71
CA THR A 797 -14.72 -23.60 -53.78
C THR A 797 -15.81 -22.55 -53.61
N THR A 798 -17.00 -22.77 -54.17
CA THR A 798 -18.14 -21.85 -54.10
C THR A 798 -19.20 -22.31 -53.09
N SER A 799 -19.91 -21.35 -52.49
CA SER A 799 -21.02 -21.65 -51.59
C SER A 799 -22.12 -22.42 -52.32
N GLY A 800 -22.63 -23.45 -51.66
CA GLY A 800 -23.61 -24.39 -52.22
C GLY A 800 -23.00 -25.61 -52.90
N THR A 801 -21.67 -25.73 -52.96
CA THR A 801 -21.03 -26.95 -53.47
C THR A 801 -21.40 -28.14 -52.59
N ASN A 802 -21.86 -29.22 -53.22
CA ASN A 802 -22.35 -30.41 -52.52
C ASN A 802 -21.27 -31.11 -51.69
N VAL A 803 -21.68 -31.86 -50.67
CA VAL A 803 -20.79 -32.77 -49.93
C VAL A 803 -21.28 -34.20 -50.10
N TRP A 804 -20.36 -35.09 -50.45
CA TRP A 804 -20.65 -36.50 -50.69
C TRP A 804 -19.58 -37.39 -50.07
N GLN A 805 -19.74 -38.70 -50.12
CA GLN A 805 -18.64 -39.62 -49.87
C GLN A 805 -17.87 -39.94 -51.16
N ASN A 806 -16.56 -40.08 -51.08
CA ASN A 806 -15.74 -40.52 -52.22
C ASN A 806 -14.54 -41.36 -51.75
N ARG A 807 -13.81 -41.98 -52.69
CA ARG A 807 -12.59 -42.74 -52.39
C ARG A 807 -11.51 -41.82 -51.84
N ALA A 808 -10.93 -42.18 -50.69
CA ALA A 808 -9.79 -41.47 -50.13
C ALA A 808 -8.65 -41.35 -51.18
N ASN A 809 -8.23 -40.13 -51.46
CA ASN A 809 -7.26 -39.77 -52.49
C ASN A 809 -6.25 -38.71 -52.02
N GLY A 810 -6.34 -38.26 -50.76
CA GLY A 810 -5.40 -37.33 -50.14
C GLY A 810 -5.49 -35.88 -50.63
N THR A 811 -6.44 -35.55 -51.51
CA THR A 811 -6.61 -34.19 -52.01
C THR A 811 -7.20 -33.27 -50.94
N VAL A 812 -6.97 -31.96 -51.08
CA VAL A 812 -7.51 -30.95 -50.14
C VAL A 812 -9.04 -30.92 -50.08
N ALA A 813 -9.74 -31.50 -51.08
CA ALA A 813 -11.19 -31.64 -51.12
C ALA A 813 -11.75 -32.58 -50.03
N GLN A 814 -10.90 -33.45 -49.48
CA GLN A 814 -11.23 -34.43 -48.44
C GLN A 814 -10.74 -34.01 -47.05
N GLN A 815 -10.06 -32.86 -46.97
CA GLN A 815 -9.41 -32.38 -45.76
C GLN A 815 -10.25 -31.29 -45.10
N TRP A 816 -10.50 -31.45 -43.81
CA TRP A 816 -11.34 -30.57 -43.00
C TRP A 816 -10.55 -30.05 -41.79
N THR A 817 -10.85 -28.83 -41.34
CA THR A 817 -10.47 -28.37 -40.00
C THR A 817 -11.70 -28.40 -39.10
N VAL A 818 -11.61 -29.13 -37.99
CA VAL A 818 -12.64 -29.13 -36.94
C VAL A 818 -12.17 -28.21 -35.82
N ARG A 819 -12.89 -27.12 -35.58
CA ARG A 819 -12.53 -26.12 -34.56
C ARG A 819 -13.72 -25.75 -33.68
N PRO A 820 -13.51 -25.46 -32.38
CA PRO A 820 -14.58 -24.95 -31.52
C PRO A 820 -15.20 -23.67 -32.07
N THR A 821 -16.50 -23.52 -31.89
CA THR A 821 -17.23 -22.26 -32.12
C THR A 821 -17.06 -21.29 -30.96
N GLY A 822 -16.54 -21.75 -29.82
CA GLY A 822 -16.40 -20.98 -28.59
C GLY A 822 -17.65 -20.93 -27.72
N ASP A 823 -18.79 -21.48 -28.16
CA ASP A 823 -19.94 -21.60 -27.27
C ASP A 823 -19.71 -22.68 -26.20
N LEU A 824 -20.25 -22.43 -25.01
CA LEU A 824 -20.08 -23.31 -23.85
C LEU A 824 -21.01 -24.53 -23.88
N ASN A 825 -21.72 -24.75 -24.99
CA ASN A 825 -22.43 -26.00 -25.26
C ASN A 825 -21.53 -27.00 -26.02
N GLY A 826 -20.37 -26.55 -26.51
CA GLY A 826 -19.34 -27.40 -27.10
C GLY A 826 -19.53 -27.70 -28.57
N SER A 827 -20.18 -26.80 -29.34
CA SER A 827 -20.30 -27.01 -30.77
C SER A 827 -19.01 -26.67 -31.53
N VAL A 828 -18.86 -27.23 -32.72
CA VAL A 828 -17.69 -27.04 -33.60
C VAL A 828 -18.12 -26.62 -35.00
N TYR A 829 -17.22 -25.91 -35.69
CA TYR A 829 -17.25 -25.74 -37.13
C TYR A 829 -16.43 -26.84 -37.80
N VAL A 830 -16.95 -27.38 -38.91
CA VAL A 830 -16.22 -28.28 -39.82
C VAL A 830 -15.93 -27.48 -41.09
N VAL A 831 -14.66 -27.15 -41.33
CA VAL A 831 -14.25 -26.15 -42.33
C VAL A 831 -13.46 -26.83 -43.45
N ALA A 832 -13.89 -26.68 -44.69
CA ALA A 832 -13.20 -27.24 -45.84
C ALA A 832 -11.84 -26.55 -46.04
N ARG A 833 -10.74 -27.31 -46.07
CA ARG A 833 -9.38 -26.75 -46.21
C ARG A 833 -9.15 -26.07 -47.55
N GLY A 834 -9.79 -26.55 -48.62
CA GLY A 834 -9.61 -26.03 -49.97
C GLY A 834 -10.24 -24.66 -50.23
N SER A 835 -11.20 -24.23 -49.41
CA SER A 835 -11.98 -23.01 -49.65
C SER A 835 -12.24 -22.15 -48.41
N GLY A 836 -12.08 -22.68 -47.21
CA GLY A 836 -12.48 -22.02 -45.96
C GLY A 836 -13.99 -21.98 -45.70
N LEU A 837 -14.79 -22.55 -46.61
CA LEU A 837 -16.25 -22.67 -46.44
C LEU A 837 -16.58 -23.67 -45.33
N HIS A 838 -17.73 -23.47 -44.68
CA HIS A 838 -18.17 -24.31 -43.57
C HIS A 838 -19.15 -25.35 -44.06
N LEU A 839 -19.04 -26.57 -43.53
CA LEU A 839 -20.08 -27.58 -43.65
C LEU A 839 -21.39 -26.98 -43.13
N ASP A 840 -22.47 -27.13 -43.88
CA ASP A 840 -23.71 -26.39 -43.67
C ASP A 840 -24.91 -27.29 -44.00
N VAL A 841 -25.92 -27.27 -43.13
CA VAL A 841 -27.21 -27.91 -43.40
C VAL A 841 -28.03 -26.98 -44.29
N GLN A 842 -28.35 -27.41 -45.51
CA GLN A 842 -28.99 -26.59 -46.52
C GLN A 842 -30.26 -25.89 -45.99
N GLY A 843 -30.27 -24.56 -46.08
CA GLY A 843 -31.38 -23.71 -45.63
C GLY A 843 -31.64 -23.73 -44.11
N GLY A 844 -30.77 -24.37 -43.33
CA GLY A 844 -31.00 -24.63 -41.91
C GLY A 844 -32.25 -25.48 -41.63
N SER A 845 -32.70 -26.27 -42.62
CA SER A 845 -33.85 -27.17 -42.49
C SER A 845 -33.54 -28.31 -41.52
N THR A 846 -34.56 -28.81 -40.84
CA THR A 846 -34.48 -29.97 -39.95
C THR A 846 -35.23 -31.18 -40.49
N ALA A 847 -35.62 -31.18 -41.76
CA ALA A 847 -36.27 -32.32 -42.40
C ALA A 847 -35.26 -33.46 -42.63
N ASP A 848 -35.73 -34.70 -42.48
CA ASP A 848 -34.94 -35.88 -42.87
C ASP A 848 -34.59 -35.80 -44.36
N GLY A 849 -33.32 -36.07 -44.70
CA GLY A 849 -32.83 -36.02 -46.06
C GLY A 849 -32.43 -34.62 -46.54
N THR A 850 -32.47 -33.60 -45.66
CA THR A 850 -31.96 -32.28 -46.00
C THR A 850 -30.48 -32.38 -46.36
N ASN A 851 -30.12 -31.79 -47.50
CA ASN A 851 -28.76 -31.87 -48.03
C ASN A 851 -27.73 -31.21 -47.10
N VAL A 852 -26.50 -31.72 -47.14
CA VAL A 852 -25.33 -31.06 -46.55
C VAL A 852 -24.39 -30.60 -47.65
N TRP A 853 -23.96 -29.36 -47.56
CA TRP A 853 -23.10 -28.70 -48.54
C TRP A 853 -22.07 -27.81 -47.84
N VAL A 854 -21.17 -27.18 -48.59
CA VAL A 854 -20.30 -26.13 -48.04
C VAL A 854 -20.86 -24.74 -48.34
N TYR A 855 -20.86 -23.85 -47.36
CA TYR A 855 -21.43 -22.50 -47.49
C TYR A 855 -20.55 -21.44 -46.81
N ARG A 856 -20.68 -20.18 -47.24
CA ARG A 856 -19.92 -19.06 -46.65
C ARG A 856 -20.17 -18.97 -45.14
N PRO A 857 -19.15 -18.68 -44.32
CA PRO A 857 -19.32 -18.58 -42.88
C PRO A 857 -20.39 -17.54 -42.52
N ASN A 858 -21.41 -17.95 -41.76
CA ASN A 858 -22.53 -17.09 -41.36
C ASN A 858 -22.89 -17.21 -39.87
N GLY A 859 -22.24 -18.12 -39.14
CA GLY A 859 -22.37 -18.25 -37.68
C GLY A 859 -23.70 -18.83 -37.19
N THR A 860 -24.59 -19.24 -38.10
CA THR A 860 -25.88 -19.82 -37.75
C THR A 860 -25.73 -21.25 -37.22
N ALA A 861 -26.75 -21.77 -36.55
CA ALA A 861 -26.77 -23.15 -36.08
C ALA A 861 -26.70 -24.20 -37.20
N ALA A 862 -26.94 -23.82 -38.46
CA ALA A 862 -26.80 -24.70 -39.62
C ALA A 862 -25.35 -25.11 -39.90
N GLN A 863 -24.37 -24.33 -39.43
CA GLN A 863 -22.93 -24.56 -39.63
C GLN A 863 -22.23 -25.19 -38.43
N LYS A 864 -22.99 -25.49 -37.37
CA LYS A 864 -22.45 -25.92 -36.08
C LYS A 864 -22.83 -27.37 -35.84
N PHE A 865 -21.88 -28.14 -35.33
CA PHE A 865 -22.04 -29.58 -35.12
C PHE A 865 -21.52 -30.02 -33.76
N PHE A 866 -21.98 -31.17 -33.27
CA PHE A 866 -21.44 -31.84 -32.09
C PHE A 866 -20.90 -33.21 -32.46
N PHE A 867 -19.67 -33.50 -32.06
CA PHE A 867 -19.04 -34.82 -32.24
C PHE A 867 -19.27 -35.64 -30.98
N SER A 868 -20.03 -36.74 -31.09
CA SER A 868 -20.24 -37.67 -29.97
C SER A 868 -19.53 -38.98 -30.30
N ARG A 869 -18.54 -39.34 -29.48
CA ARG A 869 -17.76 -40.56 -29.66
C ARG A 869 -18.69 -41.78 -29.59
N VAL A 870 -18.55 -42.66 -30.57
CA VAL A 870 -19.14 -44.01 -30.52
C VAL A 870 -18.19 -44.86 -29.64
N PRO A 871 -18.70 -45.51 -28.58
CA PRO A 871 -17.89 -46.27 -27.63
C PRO A 871 -16.90 -47.23 -28.27
#